data_AF-A0A1W2FSN0-F1
#
_entry.id   AF-A0A1W2FSN0-F1
#
_cell.length_a   1.000
_cell.length_b   1.000
_cell.length_c   1.000
_cell.angle_alpha   90.00
_cell.angle_beta   90.00
_cell.angle_gamma   90.00
#
_symmetry.space_group_name_H-M   'P 1'
#
loop_
_entity.id
_entity.type
_entity.pdbx_description
1 polymer ?
#
loop_
_entity_poly.entity_id
_entity_poly.type
_entity_poly.pdbx_seq_one_letter_code
_entity_poly.pdbx_strand_id
1 'polypeptide(L)'
;MSYGPDHATERKYRLPMNHANRFILVRPSDQVRVEVDLIGLVPMPAGAGHVLRPTNGATDCGIVVTLAAQHVMERLTGVPSRLVISAPTVLTFKVPANHPGIPFSLTGILAAVRDLPLVVDPRAGEVAPAAAEAEFSSAVEVLSEPTGTAHRDDLAKRGAAQADLPAVPIVSAPAATTLPASALAVSSRLDLTPRGNSTRFTHSVDPADHNGRIEYWHTRLAVARLGGGVVERSADLIGLRAKTASGTSAAWAADVNSALSTLSIEEATAVANQATSASPLRASHVILSPLGATVDMRGDWPGAPMLKAWRHRTALGRDQYERRVLFGRLYPFGHEAILTITRERVINGVPNGSRTRLRARDRVTVRNPIKNYPGNDKAGRQFPFSSVELLTTETPNGTVETLIGSARYIRVGVGTSKYTAHFKCLATDRAGRPVRFELPLVFVPEGFGTVSGQPTFGDLATAYANRLDLSTARLDGQTIAIADPGPVGGASAAPRPLDGVDVIANLARLGATPDSSFRPVFRELTGRVPGIERFTQAPVPLELRYVTTFLDNGFGTANPGEVFLRIAETSPVLGLAERAVNGGIASALSMHVTGLSRRLGPVGGIVEQTVAGTFDPKQWFKSALDQFTLLGIVKIKELIPDSGLLADAPVISQGIVDGLRSQTVRWTTRLFAKQNVIPAPGGFARLRKGSGGQPELTIESVVTPAAGGGVARTTCTVSHVDLCFGLGPQDLVVVPFRKLSFTSIDGRKPDLDAELGRVQFLGVLAFVGVLARLVDPAGFHDPPALDVLPDRVRSTFSAPVPNVAVGMFSLENIVFGAQLDVFFDQAPELALNFATFGNPFRLTVSALGGGGYLALAMSAGSGLVRLEGALEFGASMRVNLGVAKGSVSAMGGVYFLVEENRERLTGYLRIRGELNVLGLISAAIELFLALTYDNGVLRGRAEMSVKVKLLFVSKTVRVSMERTFAGSNGDPTFAQLMDPGGDGPRPWDTYCLAFA
;
A
#
# COMPACT_ATOMS: atom_id res chain seq x y z
N MET A 1 9.35 -77.24 2.30
CA MET A 1 10.35 -78.10 2.98
C MET A 1 9.58 -79.05 3.87
N SER A 2 9.61 -80.35 3.58
CA SER A 2 9.09 -81.40 4.47
C SER A 2 10.07 -81.62 5.62
N TYR A 3 9.57 -81.63 6.85
CA TYR A 3 10.23 -82.33 7.95
C TYR A 3 9.16 -83.02 8.79
N GLY A 4 9.37 -84.32 9.03
CA GLY A 4 8.54 -85.18 9.86
C GLY A 4 8.77 -84.94 11.37
N PRO A 5 8.07 -85.72 12.21
CA PRO A 5 7.94 -85.50 13.65
C PRO A 5 9.10 -86.11 14.45
N ASP A 6 9.09 -85.84 15.76
CA ASP A 6 10.00 -86.33 16.81
C ASP A 6 11.25 -85.49 17.12
N HIS A 7 11.14 -84.66 18.16
CA HIS A 7 11.77 -84.96 19.46
C HIS A 7 11.44 -83.85 20.48
N ALA A 8 10.53 -84.15 21.41
CA ALA A 8 10.44 -83.45 22.68
C ALA A 8 11.64 -83.85 23.54
N THR A 9 12.57 -82.94 23.77
CA THR A 9 13.55 -83.06 24.87
C THR A 9 13.63 -81.73 25.61
N GLU A 10 13.06 -81.74 26.81
CA GLU A 10 13.17 -80.69 27.82
C GLU A 10 14.64 -80.58 28.24
N ARG A 11 15.41 -79.67 27.63
CA ARG A 11 16.79 -79.39 28.05
C ARG A 11 16.79 -78.62 29.37
N LYS A 12 17.01 -79.33 30.47
CA LYS A 12 17.37 -78.74 31.77
C LYS A 12 18.76 -78.10 31.67
N TYR A 13 18.81 -76.78 31.49
CA TYR A 13 20.02 -75.99 31.71
C TYR A 13 20.20 -75.74 33.22
N ARG A 14 21.20 -76.39 33.84
CA ARG A 14 21.73 -75.98 35.15
C ARG A 14 22.70 -74.82 34.93
N LEU A 15 22.30 -73.60 35.32
CA LEU A 15 23.20 -72.46 35.41
C LEU A 15 24.05 -72.56 36.69
N PRO A 16 25.37 -72.27 36.64
CA PRO A 16 26.19 -72.14 37.84
C PRO A 16 25.74 -70.92 38.66
N MET A 17 25.32 -71.17 39.91
CA MET A 17 24.85 -70.16 40.85
C MET A 17 26.01 -69.39 41.48
N ASN A 18 26.54 -68.41 40.75
CA ASN A 18 27.24 -67.26 41.32
C ASN A 18 27.05 -66.10 40.33
N HIS A 19 26.29 -65.07 40.73
CA HIS A 19 25.86 -63.87 39.95
C HIS A 19 24.49 -63.88 39.22
N ALA A 20 23.52 -64.72 39.58
CA ALA A 20 22.21 -64.78 38.89
C ALA A 20 21.18 -63.79 39.47
N ASN A 21 21.40 -62.47 39.35
CA ASN A 21 20.36 -61.48 39.67
C ASN A 21 19.46 -61.12 38.47
N ARG A 22 19.78 -61.58 37.24
CA ARG A 22 19.02 -61.31 36.01
C ARG A 22 18.96 -62.54 35.11
N PHE A 23 17.80 -62.86 34.55
CA PHE A 23 17.60 -63.99 33.63
C PHE A 23 16.40 -63.75 32.71
N ILE A 24 16.28 -64.54 31.64
CA ILE A 24 15.17 -64.45 30.68
C ILE A 24 14.38 -65.76 30.73
N LEU A 25 13.05 -65.65 30.85
CA LEU A 25 12.14 -66.77 30.75
C LEU A 25 11.37 -66.71 29.44
N VAL A 26 11.31 -67.84 28.74
CA VAL A 26 10.65 -67.95 27.43
C VAL A 26 9.71 -69.15 27.42
N ARG A 27 8.51 -68.98 26.85
CA ARG A 27 7.61 -70.07 26.47
C ARG A 27 7.23 -69.93 25.00
N PRO A 28 7.79 -70.76 24.10
CA PRO A 28 7.55 -70.63 22.66
C PRO A 28 6.10 -70.86 22.22
N SER A 29 5.34 -71.68 22.94
CA SER A 29 3.98 -72.08 22.54
C SER A 29 3.00 -70.92 22.45
N ASP A 30 3.14 -69.91 23.31
CA ASP A 30 2.33 -68.69 23.36
C ASP A 30 3.18 -67.40 23.32
N GLN A 31 4.47 -67.53 22.93
CA GLN A 31 5.44 -66.45 22.74
C GLN A 31 5.80 -65.64 24.00
N VAL A 32 5.61 -66.18 25.21
CA VAL A 32 6.08 -65.48 26.43
C VAL A 32 7.58 -65.23 26.31
N ARG A 33 8.00 -63.98 26.51
CA ARG A 33 9.40 -63.60 26.71
C ARG A 33 9.45 -62.50 27.76
N VAL A 34 9.86 -62.86 28.96
CA VAL A 34 10.00 -61.93 30.08
C VAL A 34 11.43 -61.93 30.57
N GLU A 35 12.00 -60.75 30.70
CA GLU A 35 13.29 -60.56 31.36
C GLU A 35 13.02 -60.24 32.84
N VAL A 36 13.72 -60.92 33.73
CA VAL A 36 13.46 -60.87 35.17
C VAL A 36 14.73 -60.52 35.90
N ASP A 37 14.68 -59.45 36.70
CA ASP A 37 15.70 -59.08 37.67
C ASP A 37 15.21 -59.33 39.10
N LEU A 38 16.10 -59.81 39.96
CA LEU A 38 15.85 -60.08 41.37
C LEU A 38 16.57 -59.05 42.23
N ILE A 39 15.82 -58.39 43.11
CA ILE A 39 16.35 -57.43 44.09
C ILE A 39 16.14 -58.02 45.49
N GLY A 40 17.22 -58.25 46.23
CA GLY A 40 17.15 -58.77 47.60
C GLY A 40 16.64 -60.21 47.73
N LEU A 41 16.53 -60.97 46.63
CA LEU A 41 16.09 -62.37 46.61
C LEU A 41 17.24 -63.27 46.18
N VAL A 42 17.37 -64.43 46.84
CA VAL A 42 18.34 -65.47 46.47
C VAL A 42 17.62 -66.80 46.22
N PRO A 43 18.02 -67.57 45.20
CA PRO A 43 17.50 -68.91 44.99
C PRO A 43 18.08 -69.87 46.05
N MET A 44 17.22 -70.50 46.82
CA MET A 44 17.59 -71.52 47.81
C MET A 44 17.09 -72.90 47.35
N PRO A 45 17.86 -73.99 47.54
CA PRO A 45 17.40 -75.34 47.24
C PRO A 45 16.13 -75.69 48.02
N ALA A 46 15.13 -76.27 47.35
CA ALA A 46 13.90 -76.74 47.96
C ALA A 46 13.38 -77.97 47.18
N GLY A 47 13.54 -79.16 47.76
CA GLY A 47 13.21 -80.43 47.08
C GLY A 47 14.05 -80.63 45.80
N ALA A 48 13.40 -80.97 44.69
CA ALA A 48 14.04 -81.15 43.37
C ALA A 48 14.30 -79.84 42.59
N GLY A 49 13.94 -78.68 43.16
CA GLY A 49 14.04 -77.37 42.52
C GLY A 49 14.66 -76.31 43.42
N HIS A 50 14.46 -75.05 43.05
CA HIS A 50 14.87 -73.89 43.84
C HIS A 50 13.67 -72.99 44.12
N VAL A 51 13.70 -72.31 45.26
CA VAL A 51 12.70 -71.34 45.68
C VAL A 51 13.41 -70.03 46.01
N LEU A 52 12.94 -68.92 45.42
CA LEU A 52 13.43 -67.59 45.71
C LEU A 52 12.95 -67.15 47.09
N ARG A 53 13.89 -66.73 47.95
CA ARG A 53 13.59 -66.22 49.29
C ARG A 53 14.31 -64.88 49.53
N PRO A 54 13.75 -63.99 50.36
CA PRO A 54 14.44 -62.80 50.84
C PRO A 54 15.81 -63.14 51.44
N THR A 55 16.83 -62.36 51.08
CA THR A 55 18.15 -62.46 51.72
C THR A 55 18.05 -61.98 53.17
N ASN A 56 18.79 -62.61 54.09
CA ASN A 56 18.81 -62.22 55.50
C ASN A 56 19.14 -60.72 55.66
N GLY A 57 18.25 -59.98 56.33
CA GLY A 57 18.41 -58.53 56.58
C GLY A 57 17.92 -57.62 55.44
N ALA A 58 17.42 -58.15 54.33
CA ALA A 58 16.88 -57.33 53.24
C ALA A 58 15.50 -56.75 53.60
N THR A 59 15.39 -55.41 53.59
CA THR A 59 14.16 -54.67 53.95
C THR A 59 13.24 -54.41 52.73
N ASP A 60 13.79 -54.43 51.52
CA ASP A 60 13.07 -54.29 50.25
C ASP A 60 13.49 -55.40 49.28
N CYS A 61 12.65 -56.42 49.15
CA CYS A 61 12.83 -57.50 48.17
C CYS A 61 11.82 -57.33 47.04
N GLY A 62 12.22 -57.63 45.81
CA GLY A 62 11.33 -57.47 44.66
C GLY A 62 11.74 -58.25 43.42
N ILE A 63 10.76 -58.45 42.54
CA ILE A 63 10.92 -59.01 41.21
C ILE A 63 10.64 -57.88 40.21
N VAL A 64 11.59 -57.59 39.33
CA VAL A 64 11.42 -56.65 38.23
C VAL A 64 11.23 -57.45 36.95
N VAL A 65 10.12 -57.23 36.26
CA VAL A 65 9.79 -57.86 34.98
C VAL A 65 9.88 -56.82 33.88
N THR A 66 10.78 -57.05 32.93
CA THR A 66 10.93 -56.22 31.73
C THR A 66 10.30 -56.92 30.54
N LEU A 67 9.35 -56.23 29.90
CA LEU A 67 8.68 -56.65 28.67
C LEU A 67 9.30 -55.94 27.46
N ALA A 68 9.21 -56.57 26.29
CA ALA A 68 9.57 -55.95 25.02
C ALA A 68 8.79 -54.64 24.78
N ALA A 69 9.25 -53.82 23.83
CA ALA A 69 8.63 -52.55 23.50
C ALA A 69 7.12 -52.71 23.26
N GLN A 70 6.32 -51.87 23.92
CA GLN A 70 4.87 -52.00 23.94
C GLN A 70 4.16 -51.07 22.94
N HIS A 71 4.88 -50.14 22.31
CA HIS A 71 4.33 -49.27 21.28
C HIS A 71 5.29 -49.14 20.10
N VAL A 72 4.72 -49.07 18.89
CA VAL A 72 5.44 -48.94 17.63
C VAL A 72 4.81 -47.82 16.81
N MET A 73 5.66 -46.89 16.40
CA MET A 73 5.33 -45.78 15.53
C MET A 73 5.77 -46.09 14.09
N GLU A 74 4.83 -45.93 13.16
CA GLU A 74 5.05 -46.19 11.73
C GLU A 74 5.25 -44.87 10.98
N ARG A 75 6.39 -44.70 10.30
CA ARG A 75 6.63 -43.56 9.41
C ARG A 75 6.66 -44.01 7.95
N LEU A 76 5.76 -43.43 7.14
CA LEU A 76 5.73 -43.58 5.68
C LEU A 76 6.48 -42.42 5.01
N THR A 77 7.81 -42.38 5.11
CA THR A 77 8.61 -41.44 4.30
C THR A 77 9.86 -42.14 3.78
N GLY A 78 9.86 -42.49 2.49
CA GLY A 78 10.98 -43.13 1.80
C GLY A 78 11.08 -44.64 2.02
N VAL A 79 11.62 -45.34 1.02
CA VAL A 79 12.02 -46.75 1.13
C VAL A 79 13.49 -46.78 1.58
N PRO A 80 13.85 -47.54 2.63
CA PRO A 80 12.98 -48.38 3.47
C PRO A 80 12.25 -47.61 4.58
N SER A 81 11.04 -48.08 4.93
CA SER A 81 10.25 -47.58 6.05
C SER A 81 11.01 -47.73 7.38
N ARG A 82 11.05 -46.68 8.19
CA ARG A 82 11.69 -46.68 9.52
C ARG A 82 10.64 -46.86 10.63
N LEU A 83 10.92 -47.74 11.58
CA LEU A 83 10.09 -48.03 12.75
C LEU A 83 10.73 -47.39 13.98
N VAL A 84 9.94 -46.67 14.79
CA VAL A 84 10.36 -46.20 16.12
C VAL A 84 9.57 -46.99 17.15
N ILE A 85 10.26 -47.63 18.08
CA ILE A 85 9.66 -48.39 19.17
C ILE A 85 9.79 -47.62 20.49
N SER A 86 8.83 -47.81 21.39
CA SER A 86 8.90 -47.25 22.73
C SER A 86 10.06 -47.84 23.54
N ALA A 87 10.33 -47.23 24.69
CA ALA A 87 11.13 -47.90 25.73
C ALA A 87 10.47 -49.24 26.15
N PRO A 88 11.24 -50.17 26.76
CA PRO A 88 10.69 -51.36 27.40
C PRO A 88 9.70 -50.99 28.51
N THR A 89 8.69 -51.84 28.73
CA THR A 89 7.81 -51.71 29.90
C THR A 89 8.42 -52.46 31.06
N VAL A 90 8.51 -51.81 32.23
CA VAL A 90 9.15 -52.35 33.44
C VAL A 90 8.10 -52.43 34.54
N LEU A 91 7.85 -53.64 35.04
CA LEU A 91 6.89 -53.92 36.10
C LEU A 91 7.65 -54.42 37.34
N THR A 92 7.58 -53.69 38.44
CA THR A 92 8.26 -54.07 39.68
C THR A 92 7.24 -54.54 40.70
N PHE A 93 7.46 -55.72 41.27
CA PHE A 93 6.60 -56.34 42.26
C PHE A 93 7.36 -56.49 43.58
N LYS A 94 6.77 -56.00 44.68
CA LYS A 94 7.38 -56.10 46.01
C LYS A 94 7.10 -57.47 46.61
N VAL A 95 8.15 -58.18 47.04
CA VAL A 95 8.05 -59.45 47.77
C VAL A 95 8.07 -59.16 49.27
N PRO A 96 7.01 -59.49 50.02
CA PRO A 96 6.99 -59.33 51.48
C PRO A 96 8.11 -60.13 52.16
N ALA A 97 8.67 -59.59 53.24
CA ALA A 97 9.76 -60.24 53.98
C ALA A 97 9.38 -61.63 54.53
N ASN A 98 8.10 -61.87 54.79
CA ASN A 98 7.53 -63.14 55.26
C ASN A 98 6.93 -64.01 54.13
N HIS A 99 7.21 -63.72 52.86
CA HIS A 99 6.66 -64.51 51.75
C HIS A 99 7.14 -65.98 51.85
N PRO A 100 6.27 -66.99 51.63
CA PRO A 100 6.61 -68.42 51.78
C PRO A 100 7.68 -68.94 50.79
N GLY A 101 8.22 -68.06 49.95
CA GLY A 101 9.12 -68.34 48.84
C GLY A 101 8.38 -68.49 47.50
N ILE A 102 9.08 -68.16 46.41
CA ILE A 102 8.54 -68.22 45.04
C ILE A 102 9.27 -69.33 44.27
N PRO A 103 8.58 -70.35 43.72
CA PRO A 103 9.24 -71.38 42.93
C PRO A 103 10.03 -70.76 41.77
N PHE A 104 11.32 -71.08 41.67
CA PHE A 104 12.20 -70.53 40.65
C PHE A 104 11.98 -71.22 39.29
N SER A 105 10.87 -70.89 38.66
CA SER A 105 10.39 -71.41 37.38
C SER A 105 9.54 -70.35 36.67
N LEU A 106 9.31 -70.48 35.36
CA LEU A 106 8.41 -69.58 34.64
C LEU A 106 7.01 -69.56 35.26
N THR A 107 6.41 -70.74 35.48
CA THR A 107 5.09 -70.89 36.11
C THR A 107 5.06 -70.26 37.51
N GLY A 108 6.10 -70.47 38.32
CA GLY A 108 6.21 -69.90 39.67
C GLY A 108 6.35 -68.38 39.67
N ILE A 109 7.12 -67.81 38.74
CA ILE A 109 7.28 -66.36 38.61
C ILE A 109 6.01 -65.70 38.07
N LEU A 110 5.37 -66.27 37.04
CA LEU A 110 4.08 -65.79 36.51
C LEU A 110 2.99 -65.81 37.60
N ALA A 111 2.88 -66.92 38.35
CA ALA A 111 1.96 -67.01 39.47
C ALA A 111 2.26 -65.95 40.55
N ALA A 112 3.54 -65.73 40.87
CA ALA A 112 3.92 -64.74 41.88
C ALA A 112 3.59 -63.31 41.44
N VAL A 113 3.97 -62.88 40.22
CA VAL A 113 3.73 -61.50 39.77
C VAL A 113 2.24 -61.18 39.54
N ARG A 114 1.37 -62.20 39.48
CA ARG A 114 -0.09 -62.01 39.54
C ARG A 114 -0.57 -61.57 40.93
N ASP A 115 0.04 -62.12 41.98
CA ASP A 115 -0.46 -62.02 43.35
C ASP A 115 0.33 -60.99 44.19
N LEU A 116 1.58 -60.68 43.81
CA LEU A 116 2.43 -59.71 44.47
C LEU A 116 1.97 -58.26 44.24
N PRO A 117 2.13 -57.36 45.22
CA PRO A 117 1.82 -55.94 45.08
C PRO A 117 2.76 -55.26 44.09
N LEU A 118 2.19 -54.45 43.19
CA LEU A 118 2.94 -53.62 42.26
C LEU A 118 3.59 -52.44 43.00
N VAL A 119 4.87 -52.18 42.73
CA VAL A 119 5.56 -50.97 43.17
C VAL A 119 5.16 -49.83 42.25
N VAL A 120 4.44 -48.85 42.77
CA VAL A 120 4.01 -47.64 42.05
C VAL A 120 4.73 -46.41 42.60
N ASP A 121 4.82 -45.34 41.80
CA ASP A 121 5.35 -44.06 42.29
C ASP A 121 4.47 -43.57 43.46
N PRO A 122 5.00 -43.26 44.65
CA PRO A 122 4.20 -42.82 45.79
C PRO A 122 3.42 -41.53 45.52
N ARG A 123 3.87 -40.71 44.56
CA ARG A 123 3.14 -39.53 44.07
C ARG A 123 2.02 -39.88 43.09
N ALA A 124 1.88 -41.15 42.67
CA ALA A 124 0.77 -41.60 41.85
C ALA A 124 -0.55 -41.59 42.63
N GLY A 125 -0.58 -41.58 43.97
CA GLY A 125 -1.82 -41.59 44.77
C GLY A 125 -2.61 -42.90 44.68
N GLU A 126 -3.61 -43.08 45.56
CA GLU A 126 -4.37 -44.33 45.66
C GLU A 126 -5.62 -44.38 44.77
N VAL A 127 -6.02 -45.60 44.38
CA VAL A 127 -7.29 -45.89 43.71
C VAL A 127 -8.20 -46.57 44.73
N ALA A 128 -9.29 -45.90 45.11
CA ALA A 128 -10.33 -46.50 45.94
C ALA A 128 -10.87 -47.76 45.23
N PRO A 129 -11.19 -48.85 45.97
CA PRO A 129 -11.76 -50.04 45.36
C PRO A 129 -13.10 -49.70 44.71
N ALA A 130 -13.40 -50.27 43.54
CA ALA A 130 -14.53 -49.87 42.72
C ALA A 130 -15.89 -49.94 43.47
N ALA A 131 -16.49 -48.78 43.73
CA ALA A 131 -17.93 -48.63 43.95
C ALA A 131 -18.60 -48.27 42.61
N ALA A 132 -19.89 -48.58 42.46
CA ALA A 132 -20.64 -48.68 41.20
C ALA A 132 -20.53 -47.46 40.25
N GLU A 133 -20.78 -47.79 38.97
CA GLU A 133 -20.65 -47.00 37.74
C GLU A 133 -21.14 -45.55 37.83
N ALA A 134 -20.30 -44.60 37.39
CA ALA A 134 -20.70 -43.24 37.08
C ALA A 134 -20.44 -42.96 35.60
N GLU A 135 -21.48 -42.59 34.85
CA GLU A 135 -21.38 -42.14 33.46
C GLU A 135 -20.82 -40.72 33.41
N PHE A 136 -19.77 -40.50 32.61
CA PHE A 136 -19.17 -39.18 32.40
C PHE A 136 -19.33 -38.74 30.93
N SER A 137 -19.96 -37.59 30.73
CA SER A 137 -20.06 -36.90 29.43
C SER A 137 -18.68 -36.44 28.95
N SER A 138 -18.44 -36.51 27.63
CA SER A 138 -17.11 -36.27 27.06
C SER A 138 -16.78 -34.77 27.01
N ALA A 139 -15.51 -34.38 27.17
CA ALA A 139 -15.10 -32.97 27.10
C ALA A 139 -15.47 -32.30 25.75
N VAL A 140 -15.66 -33.08 24.68
CA VAL A 140 -16.16 -32.58 23.40
C VAL A 140 -17.62 -32.14 23.50
N GLU A 141 -18.44 -32.86 24.24
CA GLU A 141 -19.86 -32.56 24.46
C GLU A 141 -20.01 -31.25 25.28
N VAL A 142 -19.23 -31.13 26.36
CA VAL A 142 -19.16 -29.93 27.21
C VAL A 142 -18.62 -28.70 26.45
N LEU A 143 -17.71 -28.90 25.50
CA LEU A 143 -17.11 -27.83 24.70
C LEU A 143 -17.81 -27.59 23.36
N SER A 144 -18.84 -28.38 23.01
CA SER A 144 -19.63 -28.21 21.78
C SER A 144 -20.89 -27.37 21.98
N GLU A 145 -21.28 -27.09 23.22
CA GLU A 145 -22.42 -26.24 23.53
C GLU A 145 -22.05 -24.73 23.40
N PRO A 146 -22.95 -23.90 22.85
CA PRO A 146 -22.75 -22.46 22.76
C PRO A 146 -22.76 -21.80 24.15
N THR A 147 -21.82 -20.90 24.38
CA THR A 147 -21.61 -20.23 25.67
C THR A 147 -22.68 -19.16 25.94
N GLY A 148 -23.75 -19.54 26.65
CA GLY A 148 -24.67 -18.61 27.32
C GLY A 148 -24.34 -18.44 28.82
N THR A 149 -24.86 -17.39 29.46
CA THR A 149 -24.70 -17.10 30.90
C THR A 149 -25.10 -18.25 31.82
N ALA A 150 -26.07 -19.08 31.42
CA ALA A 150 -26.47 -20.30 32.12
C ALA A 150 -25.35 -21.35 32.23
N HIS A 151 -24.37 -21.34 31.32
CA HIS A 151 -23.26 -22.30 31.29
C HIS A 151 -22.22 -22.05 32.39
N ARG A 152 -22.01 -20.79 32.81
CA ARG A 152 -21.10 -20.47 33.93
C ARG A 152 -21.65 -20.97 35.26
N ASP A 153 -22.95 -20.82 35.47
CA ASP A 153 -23.62 -21.31 36.67
C ASP A 153 -23.71 -22.84 36.69
N ASP A 154 -23.86 -23.49 35.53
CA ASP A 154 -23.86 -24.95 35.44
C ASP A 154 -22.44 -25.55 35.60
N LEU A 155 -21.40 -24.89 35.08
CA LEU A 155 -20.00 -25.28 35.32
C LEU A 155 -19.59 -25.09 36.78
N ALA A 156 -20.08 -24.02 37.43
CA ALA A 156 -19.86 -23.77 38.86
C ALA A 156 -20.63 -24.76 39.74
N LYS A 157 -21.88 -25.10 39.38
CA LYS A 157 -22.69 -26.14 40.06
C LYS A 157 -22.11 -27.54 39.86
N ARG A 158 -21.57 -27.88 38.69
CA ARG A 158 -20.91 -29.17 38.42
C ARG A 158 -19.51 -29.26 39.04
N GLY A 159 -18.78 -28.13 39.09
CA GLY A 159 -17.53 -28.02 39.86
C GLY A 159 -17.76 -28.20 41.37
N ALA A 160 -18.89 -27.71 41.89
CA ALA A 160 -19.33 -27.98 43.26
C ALA A 160 -19.76 -29.44 43.47
N ALA A 161 -20.47 -30.06 42.52
CA ALA A 161 -20.84 -31.48 42.59
C ALA A 161 -19.64 -32.43 42.51
N GLN A 162 -18.53 -32.02 41.89
CA GLN A 162 -17.26 -32.76 41.88
C GLN A 162 -16.43 -32.55 43.16
N ALA A 163 -16.73 -31.52 43.94
CA ALA A 163 -16.15 -31.30 45.27
C ALA A 163 -16.83 -32.12 46.38
N ASP A 164 -18.06 -32.59 46.15
CA ASP A 164 -18.86 -33.40 47.10
C ASP A 164 -18.64 -34.93 46.96
N LEU A 165 -17.59 -35.37 46.28
CA LEU A 165 -17.18 -36.77 46.37
C LEU A 165 -16.68 -37.06 47.80
N PRO A 166 -17.17 -38.11 48.47
CA PRO A 166 -16.78 -38.41 49.83
C PRO A 166 -15.25 -38.55 49.91
N ALA A 167 -14.64 -37.87 50.88
CA ALA A 167 -13.22 -37.98 51.15
C ALA A 167 -12.85 -39.45 51.31
N VAL A 168 -12.03 -39.97 50.38
CA VAL A 168 -11.48 -41.32 50.49
C VAL A 168 -10.64 -41.35 51.77
N PRO A 169 -10.85 -42.32 52.68
CA PRO A 169 -10.04 -42.43 53.88
C PRO A 169 -8.57 -42.53 53.47
N ILE A 170 -7.75 -41.65 54.04
CA ILE A 170 -6.31 -41.65 53.84
C ILE A 170 -5.78 -42.96 54.44
N VAL A 171 -5.58 -43.97 53.60
CA VAL A 171 -4.74 -45.10 53.96
C VAL A 171 -3.30 -44.57 53.95
N SER A 172 -2.58 -44.85 55.02
CA SER A 172 -1.20 -44.43 55.24
C SER A 172 -0.32 -44.62 54.01
N ALA A 173 0.45 -43.60 53.64
CA ALA A 173 1.40 -43.65 52.54
C ALA A 173 2.23 -44.94 52.58
N PRO A 174 2.46 -45.64 51.45
CA PRO A 174 3.26 -46.85 51.44
C PRO A 174 4.65 -46.56 52.03
N ALA A 175 5.16 -47.50 52.84
CA ALA A 175 6.49 -47.40 53.43
C ALA A 175 7.54 -47.07 52.35
N ALA A 176 8.45 -46.13 52.64
CA ALA A 176 9.53 -45.76 51.72
C ALA A 176 10.27 -47.02 51.26
N THR A 177 10.31 -47.24 49.95
CA THR A 177 10.96 -48.41 49.32
C THR A 177 12.06 -47.95 48.38
N THR A 178 13.14 -48.72 48.32
CA THR A 178 14.28 -48.55 47.40
C THR A 178 14.05 -49.22 46.04
N LEU A 179 12.95 -49.96 45.86
CA LEU A 179 12.59 -50.62 44.60
C LEU A 179 12.20 -49.60 43.52
N PRO A 180 12.59 -49.82 42.25
CA PRO A 180 12.17 -48.96 41.14
C PRO A 180 10.66 -49.04 40.92
N ALA A 181 10.00 -47.90 40.71
CA ALA A 181 8.58 -47.86 40.39
C ALA A 181 8.28 -48.45 39.00
N SER A 182 7.11 -49.07 38.87
CA SER A 182 6.63 -49.63 37.60
C SER A 182 6.32 -48.53 36.59
N ALA A 183 6.71 -48.76 35.34
CA ALA A 183 6.56 -47.85 34.22
C ALA A 183 6.09 -48.59 32.95
N LEU A 184 4.96 -48.16 32.42
CA LEU A 184 4.32 -48.65 31.20
C LEU A 184 4.70 -47.72 30.04
N ALA A 185 5.50 -48.25 29.12
CA ALA A 185 5.92 -47.54 27.91
C ALA A 185 4.97 -47.87 26.75
N VAL A 186 3.68 -47.58 26.92
CA VAL A 186 2.61 -47.89 25.94
C VAL A 186 2.33 -46.74 24.98
N SER A 187 3.10 -45.66 25.09
CA SER A 187 3.14 -44.51 24.17
C SER A 187 4.59 -44.11 23.96
N SER A 188 4.93 -43.62 22.77
CA SER A 188 6.30 -43.23 22.42
C SER A 188 6.83 -41.99 23.16
N ARG A 189 5.94 -41.21 23.79
CA ARG A 189 6.27 -39.94 24.45
C ARG A 189 5.87 -39.87 25.92
N LEU A 190 5.21 -40.90 26.44
CA LEU A 190 4.72 -40.92 27.81
C LEU A 190 5.11 -42.24 28.50
N ASP A 191 5.74 -42.11 29.66
CA ASP A 191 5.92 -43.19 30.61
C ASP A 191 4.73 -43.15 31.58
N LEU A 192 3.92 -44.21 31.61
CA LEU A 192 2.71 -44.27 32.42
C LEU A 192 2.92 -45.12 33.68
N THR A 193 2.42 -44.68 34.82
CA THR A 193 2.47 -45.44 36.07
C THR A 193 1.05 -45.68 36.58
N PRO A 194 0.65 -46.93 36.86
CA PRO A 194 -0.62 -47.23 37.53
C PRO A 194 -0.73 -46.53 38.89
N ARG A 195 -1.94 -46.10 39.26
CA ARG A 195 -2.23 -45.53 40.59
C ARG A 195 -2.59 -46.62 41.59
N GLY A 196 -2.10 -46.53 42.83
CA GLY A 196 -2.56 -47.29 44.00
C GLY A 196 -2.12 -48.75 44.13
N ASN A 197 -2.10 -49.22 45.39
CA ASN A 197 -1.74 -50.59 45.80
C ASN A 197 -2.81 -51.65 45.42
N SER A 198 -3.98 -51.21 44.94
CA SER A 198 -5.12 -52.07 44.54
C SER A 198 -5.03 -52.56 43.09
N THR A 199 -4.06 -52.08 42.31
CA THR A 199 -3.81 -52.55 40.94
C THR A 199 -2.97 -53.82 40.90
N ARG A 200 -3.35 -54.77 40.05
CA ARG A 200 -2.64 -56.05 39.85
C ARG A 200 -2.63 -56.42 38.37
N PHE A 201 -1.72 -57.30 37.99
CA PHE A 201 -1.70 -57.88 36.66
C PHE A 201 -2.31 -59.28 36.66
N THR A 202 -3.21 -59.55 35.73
CA THR A 202 -3.90 -60.85 35.57
C THR A 202 -3.55 -61.46 34.21
N HIS A 203 -3.21 -62.75 34.21
CA HIS A 203 -2.79 -63.51 33.04
C HIS A 203 -2.94 -65.01 33.29
N SER A 204 -2.97 -65.78 32.21
CA SER A 204 -2.87 -67.23 32.29
C SER A 204 -1.44 -67.64 32.63
N VAL A 205 -1.29 -68.52 33.62
CA VAL A 205 0.01 -69.09 33.99
C VAL A 205 0.42 -70.18 33.00
N ASP A 206 -0.54 -70.90 32.41
CA ASP A 206 -0.34 -71.92 31.38
C ASP A 206 -0.80 -71.44 29.99
N PRO A 207 -0.34 -72.04 28.87
CA PRO A 207 -0.85 -71.69 27.55
C PRO A 207 -2.37 -71.88 27.48
N ALA A 208 -3.08 -70.84 27.04
CA ALA A 208 -4.53 -70.92 26.85
C ALA A 208 -4.84 -71.51 25.47
N ASP A 209 -5.27 -72.77 25.45
CA ASP A 209 -5.70 -73.47 24.23
C ASP A 209 -7.21 -73.29 24.02
N HIS A 210 -7.57 -72.74 22.87
CA HIS A 210 -8.94 -72.61 22.40
C HIS A 210 -9.14 -73.45 21.14
N ASN A 211 -9.54 -74.72 21.30
CA ASN A 211 -9.82 -75.66 20.21
C ASN A 211 -8.64 -75.84 19.22
N GLY A 212 -7.44 -76.09 19.73
CA GLY A 212 -6.21 -76.28 18.96
C GLY A 212 -5.54 -74.98 18.51
N ARG A 213 -6.01 -73.84 19.02
CA ARG A 213 -5.39 -72.52 18.80
C ARG A 213 -4.91 -71.96 20.12
N ILE A 214 -3.60 -71.84 20.25
CA ILE A 214 -2.98 -71.25 21.44
C ILE A 214 -3.07 -69.72 21.33
N GLU A 215 -3.67 -69.09 22.33
CA GLU A 215 -3.72 -67.63 22.46
C GLU A 215 -2.32 -67.08 22.74
N TYR A 216 -1.95 -65.94 22.13
CA TYR A 216 -0.73 -65.25 22.50
C TYR A 216 -0.78 -64.83 23.96
N TRP A 217 0.29 -65.08 24.70
CA TRP A 217 0.34 -64.66 26.09
C TRP A 217 0.16 -63.16 26.21
N HIS A 218 -0.65 -62.77 27.17
CA HIS A 218 -0.87 -61.37 27.52
C HIS A 218 -1.02 -61.24 29.02
N THR A 219 -0.78 -60.05 29.53
CA THR A 219 -1.13 -59.67 30.90
C THR A 219 -1.96 -58.41 30.92
N ARG A 220 -3.03 -58.41 31.72
CA ARG A 220 -4.01 -57.33 31.80
C ARG A 220 -3.86 -56.61 33.13
N LEU A 221 -3.88 -55.29 33.11
CA LEU A 221 -3.97 -54.51 34.34
C LEU A 221 -5.41 -54.57 34.86
N ALA A 222 -5.59 -54.97 36.11
CA ALA A 222 -6.88 -55.12 36.78
C ALA A 222 -6.88 -54.38 38.12
N VAL A 223 -8.07 -54.02 38.61
CA VAL A 223 -8.25 -53.40 39.94
C VAL A 223 -8.94 -54.39 40.87
N ALA A 224 -8.43 -54.55 42.10
CA ALA A 224 -9.04 -55.41 43.11
C ALA A 224 -10.39 -54.86 43.62
N ARG A 225 -11.41 -55.72 43.80
CA ARG A 225 -12.71 -55.36 44.39
C ARG A 225 -12.67 -55.37 45.93
N LEU A 226 -13.46 -54.49 46.56
CA LEU A 226 -13.86 -54.65 47.97
C LEU A 226 -14.65 -55.97 48.10
N GLY A 227 -14.13 -56.94 48.85
CA GLY A 227 -14.77 -58.27 49.04
C GLY A 227 -14.16 -59.43 48.24
N GLY A 228 -13.11 -59.19 47.45
CA GLY A 228 -12.39 -60.24 46.71
C GLY A 228 -12.74 -60.30 45.22
N GLY A 229 -11.77 -60.74 44.40
CA GLY A 229 -11.84 -60.75 42.93
C GLY A 229 -11.24 -59.50 42.26
N VAL A 230 -11.12 -59.54 40.93
CA VAL A 230 -10.55 -58.46 40.11
C VAL A 230 -11.56 -57.94 39.08
N VAL A 231 -11.49 -56.65 38.75
CA VAL A 231 -12.19 -56.06 37.60
C VAL A 231 -11.18 -55.84 36.47
N GLU A 232 -11.36 -56.59 35.38
CA GLU A 232 -10.51 -56.48 34.18
C GLU A 232 -11.10 -55.52 33.12
N ARG A 233 -12.40 -55.24 33.19
CA ARG A 233 -13.12 -54.34 32.30
C ARG A 233 -14.14 -53.53 33.07
N SER A 234 -13.91 -52.23 33.14
CA SER A 234 -14.97 -51.25 33.29
C SER A 234 -14.54 -49.99 32.54
N ALA A 235 -15.51 -49.18 32.13
CA ALA A 235 -15.19 -47.81 31.79
C ALA A 235 -14.57 -47.16 33.04
N ASP A 236 -13.39 -46.55 32.91
CA ASP A 236 -12.86 -45.54 33.82
C ASP A 236 -12.25 -45.96 35.19
N LEU A 237 -11.97 -47.25 35.46
CA LEU A 237 -11.37 -47.65 36.75
C LEU A 237 -9.83 -47.55 36.83
N ILE A 238 -9.10 -47.62 35.71
CA ILE A 238 -7.63 -47.60 35.74
C ILE A 238 -7.14 -46.16 35.64
N GLY A 239 -6.76 -45.58 36.77
CA GLY A 239 -6.03 -44.32 36.83
C GLY A 239 -4.56 -44.52 36.46
N LEU A 240 -4.07 -43.78 35.45
CA LEU A 240 -2.67 -43.74 35.06
C LEU A 240 -2.13 -42.32 35.25
N ARG A 241 -0.98 -42.22 35.92
CA ARG A 241 -0.18 -41.00 35.89
C ARG A 241 0.75 -41.04 34.69
N ALA A 242 0.98 -39.89 34.06
CA ALA A 242 1.91 -39.77 32.96
C ALA A 242 3.12 -38.91 33.34
N LYS A 243 4.30 -39.32 32.87
CA LYS A 243 5.51 -38.49 32.80
C LYS A 243 5.96 -38.45 31.35
N THR A 244 6.65 -37.37 30.97
CA THR A 244 7.31 -37.33 29.67
C THR A 244 8.36 -38.43 29.59
N ALA A 245 8.35 -39.19 28.50
CA ALA A 245 9.25 -40.33 28.34
C ALA A 245 10.71 -39.89 28.40
N SER A 246 11.51 -40.59 29.21
CA SER A 246 12.91 -40.25 29.46
C SER A 246 13.89 -40.63 28.32
N GLY A 247 13.40 -41.26 27.24
CA GLY A 247 14.24 -42.09 26.36
C GLY A 247 14.15 -41.91 24.85
N THR A 248 13.50 -40.88 24.28
CA THR A 248 13.66 -40.65 22.84
C THR A 248 15.03 -40.04 22.58
N SER A 249 16.02 -40.83 22.15
CA SER A 249 17.37 -40.31 21.86
C SER A 249 17.31 -39.15 20.86
N ALA A 250 18.23 -38.20 20.97
CA ALA A 250 18.33 -37.03 20.09
C ALA A 250 18.42 -37.42 18.59
N ALA A 251 18.89 -38.63 18.28
CA ALA A 251 19.00 -39.15 16.92
C ALA A 251 17.64 -39.36 16.21
N TRP A 252 16.52 -39.44 16.95
CA TRP A 252 15.19 -39.70 16.39
C TRP A 252 14.18 -38.57 16.62
N ALA A 253 14.56 -37.49 17.28
CA ALA A 253 13.62 -36.43 17.69
C ALA A 253 12.91 -35.77 16.48
N ALA A 254 13.62 -35.53 15.38
CA ALA A 254 13.03 -34.99 14.14
C ALA A 254 12.08 -35.99 13.44
N ASP A 255 12.40 -37.28 13.52
CA ASP A 255 11.59 -38.36 12.93
C ASP A 255 10.30 -38.59 13.72
N VAL A 256 10.36 -38.49 15.05
CA VAL A 256 9.18 -38.56 15.93
C VAL A 256 8.31 -37.32 15.78
N ASN A 257 8.88 -36.12 15.67
CA ASN A 257 8.10 -34.89 15.50
C ASN A 257 7.38 -34.79 14.14
N SER A 258 7.80 -35.57 13.14
CA SER A 258 7.18 -35.61 11.81
C SER A 258 6.20 -36.78 11.63
N ALA A 259 6.01 -37.62 12.65
CA ALA A 259 5.03 -38.70 12.61
C ALA A 259 3.61 -38.16 12.81
N LEU A 260 2.65 -38.70 12.04
CA LEU A 260 1.28 -38.20 12.02
C LEU A 260 0.55 -38.39 13.36
N SER A 261 0.91 -39.39 14.17
CA SER A 261 0.18 -39.86 15.37
C SER A 261 0.93 -39.67 16.68
N THR A 262 1.82 -38.68 16.78
CA THR A 262 2.55 -38.40 18.02
C THR A 262 2.21 -37.06 18.63
N LEU A 263 2.14 -37.06 19.96
CA LEU A 263 2.25 -35.86 20.77
C LEU A 263 3.56 -35.15 20.45
N SER A 264 3.51 -33.83 20.25
CA SER A 264 4.72 -33.01 20.32
C SER A 264 5.31 -33.07 21.75
N ILE A 265 6.55 -32.64 21.94
CA ILE A 265 7.15 -32.58 23.29
C ILE A 265 6.32 -31.69 24.22
N GLU A 266 5.85 -30.56 23.71
CA GLU A 266 4.98 -29.62 24.42
C GLU A 266 3.64 -30.27 24.79
N GLU A 267 3.00 -30.97 23.84
CA GLU A 267 1.74 -31.67 24.08
C GLU A 267 1.90 -32.85 25.05
N ALA A 268 3.00 -33.61 24.97
CA ALA A 268 3.31 -34.69 25.90
C ALA A 268 3.57 -34.16 27.31
N THR A 269 4.27 -33.03 27.42
CA THR A 269 4.46 -32.32 28.70
C THR A 269 3.13 -31.82 29.25
N ALA A 270 2.25 -31.29 28.40
CA ALA A 270 0.90 -30.89 28.79
C ALA A 270 0.08 -32.08 29.30
N VAL A 271 0.10 -33.23 28.60
CA VAL A 271 -0.54 -34.47 29.09
C VAL A 271 0.03 -34.87 30.45
N ALA A 272 1.35 -34.95 30.60
CA ALA A 272 2.00 -35.37 31.84
C ALA A 272 1.65 -34.45 33.03
N ASN A 273 1.66 -33.15 32.79
CA ASN A 273 1.31 -32.15 33.79
C ASN A 273 -0.17 -32.28 34.19
N GLN A 274 -1.10 -32.27 33.22
CA GLN A 274 -2.53 -32.35 33.51
C GLN A 274 -2.94 -33.69 34.15
N ALA A 275 -2.35 -34.80 33.70
CA ALA A 275 -2.52 -36.13 34.28
C ALA A 275 -2.00 -36.20 35.73
N THR A 276 -1.05 -35.34 36.10
CA THR A 276 -0.48 -35.28 37.45
C THR A 276 -1.23 -34.30 38.35
N SER A 277 -1.54 -33.10 37.87
CA SER A 277 -2.00 -31.97 38.70
C SER A 277 -3.50 -31.76 38.71
N ALA A 278 -4.24 -32.25 37.70
CA ALA A 278 -5.67 -32.01 37.56
C ALA A 278 -6.49 -33.30 37.71
N SER A 279 -6.34 -34.23 36.75
CA SER A 279 -7.06 -35.50 36.78
C SER A 279 -6.26 -36.56 36.02
N PRO A 280 -6.14 -37.80 36.53
CA PRO A 280 -5.34 -38.83 35.89
C PRO A 280 -5.91 -39.24 34.53
N LEU A 281 -5.08 -39.88 33.71
CA LEU A 281 -5.57 -40.59 32.54
C LEU A 281 -6.42 -41.77 33.01
N ARG A 282 -7.52 -42.02 32.30
CA ARG A 282 -8.42 -43.15 32.52
C ARG A 282 -8.22 -44.14 31.38
N ALA A 283 -7.96 -45.40 31.71
CA ALA A 283 -7.88 -46.48 30.73
C ALA A 283 -9.03 -47.48 30.93
N SER A 284 -9.67 -47.89 29.84
CA SER A 284 -10.71 -48.94 29.87
C SER A 284 -10.10 -50.34 29.90
N HIS A 285 -8.93 -50.51 29.27
CA HIS A 285 -8.12 -51.72 29.33
C HIS A 285 -6.66 -51.38 29.06
N VAL A 286 -5.76 -52.10 29.75
CA VAL A 286 -4.33 -52.10 29.49
C VAL A 286 -3.88 -53.55 29.39
N ILE A 287 -3.60 -54.00 28.17
CA ILE A 287 -3.16 -55.36 27.88
C ILE A 287 -1.75 -55.29 27.32
N LEU A 288 -0.80 -55.96 27.96
CA LEU A 288 0.59 -56.03 27.53
C LEU A 288 0.86 -57.42 26.94
N SER A 289 1.59 -57.48 25.83
CA SER A 289 1.89 -58.74 25.15
C SER A 289 3.29 -58.71 24.51
N PRO A 290 3.82 -59.86 24.09
CA PRO A 290 5.05 -59.93 23.29
C PRO A 290 4.96 -59.16 21.96
N LEU A 291 3.75 -58.97 21.43
CA LEU A 291 3.49 -58.24 20.18
C LEU A 291 3.23 -56.73 20.39
N GLY A 292 3.21 -56.28 21.65
CA GLY A 292 2.94 -54.89 22.03
C GLY A 292 1.59 -54.72 22.75
N ALA A 293 1.32 -53.49 23.19
CA ALA A 293 0.19 -53.20 24.05
C ALA A 293 -1.11 -52.93 23.27
N THR A 294 -2.21 -53.38 23.84
CA THR A 294 -3.57 -52.98 23.45
C THR A 294 -4.14 -52.14 24.57
N VAL A 295 -4.30 -50.84 24.31
CA VAL A 295 -4.78 -49.85 25.27
C VAL A 295 -5.86 -48.97 24.66
N ASP A 296 -6.80 -48.51 25.47
CA ASP A 296 -7.68 -47.37 25.17
C ASP A 296 -7.74 -46.48 26.39
N MET A 297 -7.03 -45.35 26.30
CA MET A 297 -6.86 -44.38 27.38
C MET A 297 -7.29 -42.98 26.95
N ARG A 298 -7.82 -42.22 27.90
CA ARG A 298 -8.27 -40.84 27.71
C ARG A 298 -7.94 -39.94 28.91
N GLY A 299 -7.76 -38.66 28.64
CA GLY A 299 -7.71 -37.59 29.63
C GLY A 299 -8.61 -36.44 29.20
N ASP A 300 -9.41 -35.93 30.14
CA ASP A 300 -10.37 -34.86 29.93
C ASP A 300 -10.08 -33.74 30.94
N TRP A 301 -9.65 -32.57 30.45
CA TRP A 301 -9.20 -31.43 31.25
C TRP A 301 -9.76 -30.11 30.71
N PRO A 302 -11.08 -29.86 30.82
CA PRO A 302 -11.71 -28.65 30.26
C PRO A 302 -11.12 -27.33 30.81
N GLY A 303 -10.62 -27.35 32.05
CA GLY A 303 -9.95 -26.21 32.69
C GLY A 303 -8.49 -26.00 32.31
N ALA A 304 -7.84 -26.94 31.59
CA ALA A 304 -6.45 -26.80 31.19
C ALA A 304 -6.25 -25.64 30.20
N PRO A 305 -5.16 -24.87 30.26
CA PRO A 305 -4.98 -23.70 29.39
C PRO A 305 -4.93 -24.07 27.90
N MET A 306 -4.16 -25.10 27.54
CA MET A 306 -3.96 -25.52 26.15
C MET A 306 -4.67 -26.84 25.82
N LEU A 307 -4.22 -27.96 26.39
CA LEU A 307 -4.72 -29.30 26.03
C LEU A 307 -5.98 -29.65 26.81
N LYS A 308 -7.14 -29.58 26.15
CA LYS A 308 -8.45 -29.81 26.75
C LYS A 308 -8.82 -31.29 26.85
N ALA A 309 -8.38 -32.10 25.89
CA ALA A 309 -8.61 -33.54 25.92
C ALA A 309 -7.58 -34.29 25.07
N TRP A 310 -7.30 -35.53 25.47
CA TRP A 310 -6.48 -36.47 24.72
C TRP A 310 -7.06 -37.88 24.80
N ARG A 311 -7.03 -38.64 23.71
CA ARG A 311 -7.38 -40.06 23.68
C ARG A 311 -6.41 -40.80 22.79
N HIS A 312 -5.95 -41.95 23.24
CA HIS A 312 -5.03 -42.82 22.49
C HIS A 312 -5.48 -44.27 22.60
N ARG A 313 -5.61 -44.91 21.44
CA ARG A 313 -5.96 -46.32 21.31
C ARG A 313 -4.92 -47.03 20.46
N THR A 314 -4.39 -48.12 20.98
CA THR A 314 -3.49 -49.02 20.27
C THR A 314 -4.06 -50.44 20.25
N ALA A 315 -3.64 -51.23 19.27
CA ALA A 315 -3.82 -52.66 19.25
C ALA A 315 -2.48 -53.31 18.87
N LEU A 316 -1.99 -54.21 19.72
CA LEU A 316 -0.68 -54.87 19.56
C LEU A 316 0.44 -53.88 19.24
N GLY A 317 0.51 -52.81 20.03
CA GLY A 317 1.48 -51.73 19.93
C GLY A 317 1.28 -50.74 18.78
N ARG A 318 0.31 -50.95 17.89
CA ARG A 318 0.07 -50.06 16.73
C ARG A 318 -1.08 -49.09 16.98
N ASP A 319 -0.89 -47.83 16.60
CA ASP A 319 -1.92 -46.79 16.69
C ASP A 319 -3.16 -47.15 15.87
N GLN A 320 -4.31 -47.16 16.55
CA GLN A 320 -5.64 -47.34 15.94
C GLN A 320 -6.40 -46.01 15.90
N TYR A 321 -6.29 -45.23 16.97
CA TYR A 321 -6.97 -43.95 17.09
C TYR A 321 -6.19 -43.01 18.02
N GLU A 322 -6.01 -41.77 17.60
CA GLU A 322 -5.52 -40.68 18.44
C GLU A 322 -6.41 -39.46 18.23
N ARG A 323 -6.82 -38.81 19.32
CA ARG A 323 -7.48 -37.50 19.27
C ARG A 323 -6.87 -36.55 20.28
N ARG A 324 -6.57 -35.33 19.83
CA ARG A 324 -6.14 -34.20 20.66
C ARG A 324 -7.12 -33.04 20.46
N VAL A 325 -7.46 -32.36 21.54
CA VAL A 325 -8.30 -31.17 21.53
C VAL A 325 -7.51 -30.04 22.18
N LEU A 326 -7.10 -29.06 21.38
CA LEU A 326 -6.25 -27.94 21.79
C LEU A 326 -7.06 -26.65 21.77
N PHE A 327 -6.93 -25.83 22.81
CA PHE A 327 -7.44 -24.46 22.87
C PHE A 327 -6.36 -23.45 22.47
N GLY A 328 -6.77 -22.37 21.82
CA GLY A 328 -5.89 -21.32 21.37
C GLY A 328 -6.67 -20.20 20.67
N ARG A 329 -5.96 -19.41 19.87
CA ARG A 329 -6.52 -18.26 19.14
C ARG A 329 -6.13 -18.27 17.66
N LEU A 330 -6.97 -17.67 16.83
CA LEU A 330 -6.78 -17.59 15.38
C LEU A 330 -6.10 -16.28 14.98
N TYR A 331 -4.82 -16.34 14.60
CA TYR A 331 -4.06 -15.22 14.06
C TYR A 331 -4.55 -14.87 12.64
N PRO A 332 -4.67 -13.57 12.27
CA PRO A 332 -4.23 -12.38 13.01
C PRO A 332 -5.29 -11.76 13.93
N PHE A 333 -6.54 -12.21 13.86
CA PHE A 333 -7.68 -11.56 14.52
C PHE A 333 -7.75 -11.87 16.02
N GLY A 334 -7.27 -13.04 16.43
CA GLY A 334 -7.25 -13.56 17.80
C GLY A 334 -8.60 -14.05 18.31
N HIS A 335 -9.45 -14.62 17.45
CA HIS A 335 -10.65 -15.37 17.87
C HIS A 335 -10.21 -16.64 18.62
N GLU A 336 -10.78 -16.90 19.78
CA GLU A 336 -10.70 -18.17 20.49
C GLU A 336 -11.25 -19.31 19.64
N ALA A 337 -10.50 -20.41 19.59
CA ALA A 337 -10.84 -21.57 18.82
C ALA A 337 -10.33 -22.85 19.47
N ILE A 338 -10.87 -23.97 19.00
CA ILE A 338 -10.44 -25.31 19.34
C ILE A 338 -9.89 -25.97 18.07
N LEU A 339 -8.65 -26.45 18.12
CA LEU A 339 -8.08 -27.32 17.11
C LEU A 339 -8.25 -28.78 17.56
N THR A 340 -9.05 -29.55 16.81
CA THR A 340 -9.18 -31.00 17.00
C THR A 340 -8.27 -31.70 16.00
N ILE A 341 -7.28 -32.44 16.48
CA ILE A 341 -6.40 -33.27 15.67
C ILE A 341 -6.82 -34.72 15.84
N THR A 342 -7.16 -35.40 14.74
CA THR A 342 -7.62 -36.80 14.78
C THR A 342 -6.82 -37.66 13.81
N ARG A 343 -6.34 -38.80 14.30
CA ARG A 343 -5.67 -39.85 13.51
C ARG A 343 -6.40 -41.15 13.72
N GLU A 344 -6.83 -41.78 12.62
CA GLU A 344 -7.62 -43.01 12.68
C GLU A 344 -7.05 -44.02 11.69
N ARG A 345 -6.78 -45.25 12.13
CA ARG A 345 -6.37 -46.33 11.24
C ARG A 345 -7.58 -46.78 10.41
N VAL A 346 -7.42 -46.72 9.09
CA VAL A 346 -8.44 -47.12 8.14
C VAL A 346 -7.89 -48.10 7.12
N ILE A 347 -8.72 -49.04 6.73
CA ILE A 347 -8.45 -49.98 5.64
C ILE A 347 -9.19 -49.46 4.42
N ASN A 348 -8.46 -49.12 3.35
CA ASN A 348 -9.06 -48.69 2.09
C ASN A 348 -8.89 -49.79 1.04
N GLY A 349 -9.95 -50.08 0.30
CA GLY A 349 -9.87 -50.91 -0.90
C GLY A 349 -9.04 -50.22 -1.97
N VAL A 350 -8.18 -50.97 -2.65
CA VAL A 350 -7.45 -50.58 -3.85
C VAL A 350 -7.68 -51.66 -4.92
N PRO A 351 -7.51 -51.37 -6.22
CA PRO A 351 -7.89 -52.30 -7.31
C PRO A 351 -7.40 -53.75 -7.16
N ASN A 352 -6.26 -53.98 -6.48
CA ASN A 352 -5.68 -55.32 -6.24
C ASN A 352 -5.41 -55.60 -4.75
N GLY A 353 -6.27 -55.16 -3.83
CA GLY A 353 -6.16 -55.52 -2.41
C GLY A 353 -6.62 -54.42 -1.45
N SER A 354 -6.08 -54.39 -0.24
CA SER A 354 -6.37 -53.37 0.76
C SER A 354 -5.10 -52.67 1.22
N ARG A 355 -5.17 -51.34 1.40
CA ARG A 355 -4.11 -50.55 2.03
C ARG A 355 -4.56 -50.01 3.37
N THR A 356 -3.81 -50.34 4.41
CA THR A 356 -3.99 -49.79 5.76
C THR A 356 -3.18 -48.51 5.90
N ARG A 357 -3.82 -47.42 6.34
CA ARG A 357 -3.16 -46.13 6.58
C ARG A 357 -3.78 -45.40 7.77
N LEU A 358 -3.06 -44.44 8.34
CA LEU A 358 -3.63 -43.46 9.26
C LEU A 358 -4.27 -42.32 8.44
N ARG A 359 -5.56 -42.06 8.68
CA ARG A 359 -6.31 -40.95 8.09
C ARG A 359 -6.31 -39.77 9.06
N ALA A 360 -5.98 -38.59 8.54
CA ALA A 360 -6.12 -37.32 9.24
C ALA A 360 -7.53 -36.74 9.07
N ARG A 361 -8.10 -36.19 10.14
CA ARG A 361 -9.37 -35.45 10.15
C ARG A 361 -9.24 -34.26 11.12
N ASP A 362 -8.40 -33.31 10.73
CA ASP A 362 -8.13 -32.14 11.56
C ASP A 362 -9.10 -31.02 11.23
N ARG A 363 -9.57 -30.32 12.26
CA ARG A 363 -10.49 -29.20 12.10
C ARG A 363 -10.32 -28.16 13.18
N VAL A 364 -10.62 -26.91 12.83
CA VAL A 364 -10.71 -25.79 13.75
C VAL A 364 -12.19 -25.45 13.95
N THR A 365 -12.59 -25.27 15.21
CA THR A 365 -13.92 -24.81 15.62
C THR A 365 -13.78 -23.50 16.37
N VAL A 366 -14.46 -22.44 15.92
CA VAL A 366 -14.44 -21.09 16.51
C VAL A 366 -15.35 -21.04 17.73
N ARG A 367 -14.90 -20.41 18.82
CA ARG A 367 -15.67 -20.29 20.09
C ARG A 367 -16.28 -18.90 20.27
N ASN A 368 -15.60 -17.84 19.84
CA ASN A 368 -16.12 -16.48 19.84
C ASN A 368 -16.11 -15.91 18.40
N PRO A 369 -17.16 -16.14 17.61
CA PRO A 369 -17.17 -15.75 16.20
C PRO A 369 -17.03 -14.24 15.98
N ILE A 370 -17.43 -13.39 16.93
CA ILE A 370 -17.32 -11.93 16.84
C ILE A 370 -16.20 -11.42 17.75
N LYS A 371 -15.33 -10.56 17.21
CA LYS A 371 -14.31 -9.87 17.98
C LYS A 371 -14.27 -8.38 17.65
N ASN A 372 -14.16 -7.55 18.68
CA ASN A 372 -14.13 -6.10 18.59
C ASN A 372 -12.70 -5.57 18.78
N TYR A 373 -12.38 -4.48 18.12
CA TYR A 373 -11.05 -3.87 18.12
C TYR A 373 -11.14 -2.38 18.44
N PRO A 374 -10.41 -1.88 19.45
CA PRO A 374 -10.34 -0.46 19.72
C PRO A 374 -9.57 0.26 18.60
N GLY A 375 -9.86 1.55 18.38
CA GLY A 375 -9.23 2.38 17.33
C GLY A 375 -8.28 3.46 17.80
N ASN A 376 -8.13 3.63 19.11
CA ASN A 376 -7.45 4.77 19.71
C ASN A 376 -5.94 4.59 19.87
N ASP A 377 -5.40 3.41 19.63
CA ASP A 377 -3.97 3.13 19.68
C ASP A 377 -3.37 2.90 18.28
N LYS A 378 -2.04 2.71 18.22
CA LYS A 378 -1.30 2.58 16.96
C LYS A 378 -1.82 1.44 16.08
N ALA A 379 -2.00 0.25 16.67
CA ALA A 379 -2.52 -0.90 15.95
C ALA A 379 -3.98 -0.69 15.52
N GLY A 380 -4.80 -0.09 16.39
CA GLY A 380 -6.19 0.26 16.08
C GLY A 380 -6.32 1.22 14.90
N ARG A 381 -5.48 2.26 14.83
CA ARG A 381 -5.44 3.19 13.69
C ARG A 381 -4.95 2.55 12.39
N GLN A 382 -4.08 1.54 12.50
CA GLN A 382 -3.61 0.76 11.35
C GLN A 382 -4.62 -0.33 10.91
N PHE A 383 -5.74 -0.48 11.60
CA PHE A 383 -6.77 -1.48 11.29
C PHE A 383 -8.12 -0.80 11.10
N PRO A 384 -8.64 -0.77 9.86
CA PRO A 384 -9.83 0.01 9.54
C PRO A 384 -11.15 -0.64 9.97
N PHE A 385 -11.10 -1.79 10.63
CA PHE A 385 -12.29 -2.49 11.12
C PHE A 385 -12.44 -2.34 12.64
N SER A 386 -13.66 -2.00 13.07
CA SER A 386 -14.07 -1.95 14.48
C SER A 386 -14.43 -3.34 15.01
N SER A 387 -14.88 -4.25 14.14
CA SER A 387 -15.12 -5.65 14.48
C SER A 387 -14.87 -6.57 13.29
N VAL A 388 -14.62 -7.85 13.59
CA VAL A 388 -14.58 -8.95 12.62
C VAL A 388 -15.45 -10.08 13.16
N GLU A 389 -16.36 -10.58 12.34
CA GLU A 389 -17.16 -11.77 12.58
C GLU A 389 -16.71 -12.90 11.63
N LEU A 390 -16.41 -14.08 12.17
CA LEU A 390 -16.15 -15.29 11.41
C LEU A 390 -17.46 -16.01 11.13
N LEU A 391 -17.91 -15.95 9.88
CA LEU A 391 -19.08 -16.69 9.40
C LEU A 391 -18.79 -18.18 9.23
N THR A 392 -17.52 -18.55 9.08
CA THR A 392 -17.06 -19.95 9.11
C THR A 392 -16.70 -20.31 10.55
N THR A 393 -17.61 -20.97 11.25
CA THR A 393 -17.41 -21.40 12.64
C THR A 393 -16.72 -22.76 12.76
N GLU A 394 -16.65 -23.53 11.67
CA GLU A 394 -15.92 -24.80 11.60
C GLU A 394 -15.27 -24.98 10.22
N THR A 395 -14.00 -25.38 10.19
CA THR A 395 -13.31 -25.72 8.93
C THR A 395 -13.68 -27.12 8.45
N PRO A 396 -13.64 -27.40 7.13
CA PRO A 396 -13.68 -28.77 6.63
C PRO A 396 -12.57 -29.64 7.25
N ASN A 397 -12.82 -30.95 7.36
CA ASN A 397 -11.81 -31.90 7.80
C ASN A 397 -10.61 -31.89 6.84
N GLY A 398 -9.42 -31.65 7.39
CA GLY A 398 -8.18 -31.56 6.64
C GLY A 398 -6.99 -32.16 7.40
N THR A 399 -5.81 -31.60 7.16
CA THR A 399 -4.58 -31.92 7.89
C THR A 399 -3.92 -30.63 8.35
N VAL A 400 -3.44 -30.58 9.58
CA VAL A 400 -2.65 -29.44 10.08
C VAL A 400 -1.30 -29.37 9.38
N GLU A 401 -0.86 -28.14 9.07
CA GLU A 401 0.48 -27.83 8.63
C GLU A 401 1.07 -26.76 9.56
N THR A 402 2.35 -26.88 9.88
CA THR A 402 3.04 -25.93 10.76
C THR A 402 3.45 -24.69 9.97
N LEU A 403 3.08 -23.51 10.47
CA LEU A 403 3.67 -22.26 9.99
C LEU A 403 5.02 -22.02 10.68
N ILE A 404 5.02 -22.03 12.01
CA ILE A 404 6.21 -21.84 12.84
C ILE A 404 5.95 -22.35 14.26
N GLY A 405 6.93 -23.01 14.88
CA GLY A 405 6.78 -23.57 16.22
C GLY A 405 5.53 -24.45 16.32
N SER A 406 4.65 -24.16 17.28
CA SER A 406 3.37 -24.85 17.46
C SER A 406 2.17 -24.16 16.76
N ALA A 407 2.38 -23.04 16.05
CA ALA A 407 1.36 -22.35 15.26
C ALA A 407 1.09 -23.07 13.92
N ARG A 408 -0.19 -23.35 13.64
CA ARG A 408 -0.62 -24.28 12.59
C ARG A 408 -1.81 -23.75 11.78
N TYR A 409 -1.98 -24.23 10.56
CA TYR A 409 -3.12 -23.93 9.69
C TYR A 409 -3.66 -25.20 9.02
N ILE A 410 -4.91 -25.20 8.56
CA ILE A 410 -5.56 -26.39 7.99
C ILE A 410 -5.39 -26.42 6.48
N ARG A 411 -4.92 -27.57 5.96
CA ARG A 411 -4.91 -27.90 4.53
C ARG A 411 -6.02 -28.91 4.22
N VAL A 412 -6.85 -28.60 3.24
CA VAL A 412 -7.93 -29.47 2.77
C VAL A 412 -7.51 -30.09 1.44
N GLY A 413 -7.65 -31.41 1.33
CA GLY A 413 -7.36 -32.15 0.10
C GLY A 413 -8.61 -32.34 -0.74
N VAL A 414 -8.54 -31.99 -2.03
CA VAL A 414 -9.58 -32.25 -3.04
C VAL A 414 -8.90 -32.88 -4.26
N GLY A 415 -9.17 -34.16 -4.51
CA GLY A 415 -8.46 -34.94 -5.51
C GLY A 415 -6.96 -35.05 -5.20
N THR A 416 -6.12 -34.67 -6.16
CA THR A 416 -4.66 -34.58 -6.01
C THR A 416 -4.18 -33.24 -5.47
N SER A 417 -5.06 -32.23 -5.39
CA SER A 417 -4.73 -30.86 -4.99
C SER A 417 -4.97 -30.65 -3.50
N LYS A 418 -4.19 -29.75 -2.90
CA LYS A 418 -4.39 -29.26 -1.53
C LYS A 418 -4.51 -27.75 -1.55
N TYR A 419 -5.46 -27.20 -0.80
CA TYR A 419 -5.61 -25.76 -0.58
C TYR A 419 -5.72 -25.47 0.92
N THR A 420 -5.48 -24.22 1.29
CA THR A 420 -5.58 -23.78 2.68
C THR A 420 -7.05 -23.51 2.99
N ALA A 421 -7.55 -23.90 4.17
CA ALA A 421 -8.91 -23.60 4.57
C ALA A 421 -9.10 -22.09 4.77
N HIS A 422 -10.06 -21.49 4.06
CA HIS A 422 -10.43 -20.08 4.21
C HIS A 422 -11.57 -19.94 5.21
N PHE A 423 -11.54 -18.84 5.96
CA PHE A 423 -12.64 -18.39 6.80
C PHE A 423 -13.34 -17.24 6.10
N LYS A 424 -14.67 -17.33 5.99
CA LYS A 424 -15.52 -16.21 5.57
C LYS A 424 -15.61 -15.20 6.72
N CYS A 425 -15.24 -13.97 6.45
CA CYS A 425 -15.21 -12.87 7.39
C CYS A 425 -16.23 -11.80 7.01
N LEU A 426 -16.94 -11.27 8.00
CA LEU A 426 -17.76 -10.07 7.92
C LEU A 426 -17.18 -9.06 8.90
N ALA A 427 -16.53 -8.01 8.39
CA ALA A 427 -15.98 -6.95 9.21
C ALA A 427 -16.86 -5.70 9.16
N THR A 428 -16.81 -4.89 10.20
CA THR A 428 -17.47 -3.57 10.23
C THR A 428 -16.39 -2.50 10.19
N ASP A 429 -16.40 -1.63 9.18
CA ASP A 429 -15.42 -0.54 9.06
C ASP A 429 -15.65 0.58 10.10
N ARG A 430 -14.79 1.62 10.06
CA ARG A 430 -14.90 2.79 10.96
C ARG A 430 -16.16 3.64 10.74
N ALA A 431 -16.81 3.51 9.58
CA ALA A 431 -18.07 4.19 9.26
C ALA A 431 -19.30 3.31 9.55
N GLY A 432 -19.12 2.10 10.10
CA GLY A 432 -20.21 1.17 10.39
C GLY A 432 -20.66 0.32 9.20
N ARG A 433 -19.91 0.31 8.08
CA ARG A 433 -20.26 -0.45 6.88
C ARG A 433 -19.77 -1.90 6.97
N PRO A 434 -20.58 -2.88 6.55
CA PRO A 434 -20.16 -4.28 6.46
C PRO A 434 -19.24 -4.50 5.25
N VAL A 435 -18.12 -5.18 5.47
CA VAL A 435 -17.13 -5.56 4.46
C VAL A 435 -16.90 -7.05 4.53
N ARG A 436 -17.08 -7.75 3.41
CA ARG A 436 -16.91 -9.22 3.34
C ARG A 436 -15.59 -9.59 2.70
N PHE A 437 -14.89 -10.56 3.27
CA PHE A 437 -13.68 -11.12 2.65
C PHE A 437 -13.44 -12.54 3.13
N GLU A 438 -12.50 -13.23 2.50
CA GLU A 438 -12.04 -14.54 2.93
C GLU A 438 -10.55 -14.52 3.23
N LEU A 439 -10.14 -15.21 4.29
CA LEU A 439 -8.74 -15.30 4.70
C LEU A 439 -8.46 -16.64 5.40
N PRO A 440 -7.35 -17.32 5.07
CA PRO A 440 -6.80 -18.35 5.94
C PRO A 440 -6.43 -17.83 7.32
N LEU A 441 -6.80 -18.57 8.37
CA LEU A 441 -6.41 -18.22 9.74
C LEU A 441 -5.47 -19.27 10.31
N VAL A 442 -4.50 -18.81 11.11
CA VAL A 442 -3.49 -19.66 11.75
C VAL A 442 -3.90 -19.87 13.21
N PHE A 443 -4.09 -21.13 13.61
CA PHE A 443 -4.29 -21.51 15.00
C PHE A 443 -2.99 -21.41 15.78
N VAL A 444 -3.01 -20.60 16.83
CA VAL A 444 -1.91 -20.42 17.77
C VAL A 444 -2.35 -20.97 19.13
N PRO A 445 -1.75 -22.07 19.62
CA PRO A 445 -2.14 -22.66 20.90
C PRO A 445 -1.87 -21.72 22.07
N GLU A 446 -2.67 -21.85 23.14
CA GLU A 446 -2.41 -21.16 24.41
C GLU A 446 -1.03 -21.58 24.96
N GLY A 447 -0.22 -20.62 25.41
CA GLY A 447 1.16 -20.87 25.86
C GLY A 447 2.23 -20.72 24.78
N PHE A 448 1.87 -20.43 23.52
CA PHE A 448 2.84 -20.10 22.47
C PHE A 448 3.77 -18.95 22.91
N GLY A 449 5.07 -19.08 22.61
CA GLY A 449 6.08 -18.08 22.94
C GLY A 449 6.47 -17.98 24.42
N THR A 450 5.96 -18.85 25.31
CA THR A 450 6.32 -18.84 26.75
C THR A 450 7.56 -19.66 27.09
N VAL A 451 8.00 -20.55 26.20
CA VAL A 451 9.13 -21.45 26.41
C VAL A 451 10.41 -20.83 25.84
N SER A 452 11.44 -20.70 26.68
CA SER A 452 12.76 -20.19 26.26
C SER A 452 13.36 -21.05 25.13
N GLY A 453 13.91 -20.40 24.10
CA GLY A 453 14.50 -21.06 22.93
C GLY A 453 13.47 -21.56 21.89
N GLN A 454 12.18 -21.28 22.06
CA GLN A 454 11.13 -21.53 21.06
C GLN A 454 10.74 -20.23 20.33
N PRO A 455 10.12 -20.32 19.13
CA PRO A 455 9.67 -19.15 18.39
C PRO A 455 8.77 -18.22 19.22
N THR A 456 9.04 -16.93 19.11
CA THR A 456 8.32 -15.84 19.78
C THR A 456 7.14 -15.34 18.92
N PHE A 457 6.31 -14.45 19.47
CA PHE A 457 5.28 -13.75 18.69
C PHE A 457 5.87 -12.83 17.60
N GLY A 458 7.10 -12.32 17.77
CA GLY A 458 7.82 -11.60 16.73
C GLY A 458 8.20 -12.50 15.54
N ASP A 459 8.64 -13.72 15.82
CA ASP A 459 8.94 -14.72 14.80
C ASP A 459 7.68 -15.13 14.05
N LEU A 460 6.55 -15.31 14.77
CA LEU A 460 5.24 -15.56 14.17
C LEU A 460 4.81 -14.43 13.23
N ALA A 461 4.92 -13.17 13.68
CA ALA A 461 4.56 -12.01 12.87
C ALA A 461 5.40 -11.91 11.59
N THR A 462 6.66 -12.36 11.64
CA THR A 462 7.56 -12.40 10.48
C THR A 462 7.19 -13.56 9.54
N ALA A 463 7.02 -14.77 10.08
CA ALA A 463 6.65 -15.96 9.31
C ALA A 463 5.30 -15.78 8.58
N TYR A 464 4.31 -15.19 9.26
CA TYR A 464 3.00 -14.90 8.68
C TYR A 464 3.10 -13.87 7.54
N ALA A 465 3.84 -12.78 7.74
CA ALA A 465 4.01 -11.74 6.73
C ALA A 465 4.67 -12.26 5.43
N ASN A 466 5.57 -13.24 5.55
CA ASN A 466 6.25 -13.87 4.41
C ASN A 466 5.36 -14.86 3.64
N ARG A 467 4.19 -15.24 4.18
CA ARG A 467 3.24 -16.17 3.56
C ARG A 467 2.05 -15.42 2.98
N LEU A 468 2.21 -14.92 1.75
CA LEU A 468 1.19 -14.11 1.07
C LEU A 468 -0.14 -14.83 0.86
N ASP A 469 -0.12 -16.16 0.75
CA ASP A 469 -1.31 -17.01 0.69
C ASP A 469 -2.09 -17.04 2.01
N LEU A 470 -1.45 -16.70 3.14
CA LEU A 470 -2.09 -16.61 4.45
C LEU A 470 -2.38 -15.15 4.85
N SER A 471 -1.56 -14.20 4.42
CA SER A 471 -1.59 -12.80 4.89
C SER A 471 -2.31 -11.82 4.00
N THR A 472 -2.77 -12.21 2.81
CA THR A 472 -3.45 -11.30 1.88
C THR A 472 -4.95 -11.55 1.84
N ALA A 473 -5.75 -10.56 2.27
CA ALA A 473 -7.20 -10.58 2.08
C ALA A 473 -7.56 -9.94 0.74
N ARG A 474 -8.45 -10.61 -0.01
CA ARG A 474 -9.14 -10.03 -1.16
C ARG A 474 -10.37 -9.28 -0.70
N LEU A 475 -10.42 -8.00 -1.02
CA LEU A 475 -11.49 -7.07 -0.63
C LEU A 475 -12.40 -6.73 -1.82
N ASP A 476 -12.06 -7.20 -3.02
CA ASP A 476 -12.91 -7.24 -4.22
C ASP A 476 -13.54 -5.89 -4.62
N GLY A 477 -12.84 -4.78 -4.36
CA GLY A 477 -13.28 -3.44 -4.74
C GLY A 477 -14.40 -2.88 -3.86
N GLN A 478 -14.54 -3.36 -2.62
CA GLN A 478 -15.48 -2.77 -1.66
C GLN A 478 -14.97 -1.42 -1.13
N THR A 479 -15.88 -0.48 -0.91
CA THR A 479 -15.55 0.79 -0.26
C THR A 479 -15.38 0.57 1.24
N ILE A 480 -14.23 0.99 1.78
CA ILE A 480 -13.87 0.86 3.18
C ILE A 480 -13.43 2.21 3.72
N ALA A 481 -13.89 2.58 4.91
CA ALA A 481 -13.40 3.74 5.66
C ALA A 481 -12.08 3.36 6.30
N ILE A 482 -10.97 3.79 5.70
CA ILE A 482 -9.62 3.40 6.11
C ILE A 482 -9.16 4.16 7.37
N ALA A 483 -9.87 5.21 7.76
CA ALA A 483 -9.68 5.93 9.02
C ALA A 483 -11.03 6.42 9.58
N ASP A 484 -11.04 6.93 10.81
CA ASP A 484 -12.25 7.47 11.42
C ASP A 484 -12.76 8.69 10.63
N PRO A 485 -14.02 8.68 10.15
CA PRO A 485 -14.59 9.81 9.44
C PRO A 485 -14.61 11.06 10.36
N GLY A 486 -14.37 12.23 9.77
CA GLY A 486 -14.47 13.49 10.51
C GLY A 486 -15.92 13.79 10.91
N PRO A 487 -16.16 14.66 11.89
CA PRO A 487 -17.52 15.12 12.19
C PRO A 487 -18.13 15.77 10.94
N VAL A 488 -19.33 15.31 10.55
CA VAL A 488 -20.12 15.89 9.46
C VAL A 488 -20.38 17.36 9.84
N GLY A 489 -19.85 18.30 9.06
CA GLY A 489 -20.07 19.71 9.32
C GLY A 489 -21.56 20.03 9.16
N GLY A 490 -22.16 20.71 10.15
CA GLY A 490 -23.42 21.41 9.94
C GLY A 490 -23.28 22.41 8.79
N ALA A 491 -24.40 22.81 8.17
CA ALA A 491 -24.51 23.55 6.89
C ALA A 491 -23.75 24.90 6.75
N SER A 492 -22.91 25.28 7.72
CA SER A 492 -22.08 26.50 7.74
C SER A 492 -20.56 26.21 7.82
N ALA A 493 -20.14 24.94 7.90
CA ALA A 493 -18.73 24.60 7.85
C ALA A 493 -18.20 24.63 6.40
N ALA A 494 -16.97 25.11 6.21
CA ALA A 494 -16.25 25.05 4.92
C ALA A 494 -16.40 23.67 4.26
N PRO A 495 -16.49 23.57 2.92
CA PRO A 495 -16.67 22.31 2.22
C PRO A 495 -15.60 21.31 2.67
N ARG A 496 -16.03 20.24 3.35
CA ARG A 496 -15.16 19.11 3.69
C ARG A 496 -15.35 18.03 2.64
N PRO A 497 -14.31 17.27 2.27
CA PRO A 497 -14.49 16.10 1.42
C PRO A 497 -15.45 15.13 2.13
N LEU A 498 -16.62 14.85 1.53
CA LEU A 498 -17.65 14.04 2.19
C LEU A 498 -17.21 12.57 2.42
N ASP A 499 -16.10 12.14 1.80
CA ASP A 499 -15.57 10.77 1.83
C ASP A 499 -14.03 10.74 2.01
N GLY A 500 -13.46 11.68 2.77
CA GLY A 500 -12.00 11.89 2.86
C GLY A 500 -11.17 10.70 3.38
N VAL A 501 -11.81 9.64 3.86
CA VAL A 501 -11.18 8.43 4.42
C VAL A 501 -11.49 7.16 3.63
N ASP A 502 -12.28 7.25 2.57
CA ASP A 502 -12.78 6.09 1.82
C ASP A 502 -11.80 5.64 0.74
N VAL A 503 -11.60 4.32 0.69
CA VAL A 503 -10.85 3.65 -0.38
C VAL A 503 -11.69 2.51 -0.93
N ILE A 504 -11.75 2.41 -2.25
CA ILE A 504 -12.27 1.25 -2.97
C ILE A 504 -11.16 0.19 -2.94
N ALA A 505 -11.19 -0.68 -1.94
CA ALA A 505 -10.09 -1.56 -1.60
C ALA A 505 -10.13 -2.88 -2.40
N ASN A 506 -9.01 -3.24 -3.03
CA ASN A 506 -8.88 -4.48 -3.78
C ASN A 506 -8.21 -5.57 -2.94
N LEU A 507 -7.07 -5.24 -2.32
CA LEU A 507 -6.24 -6.17 -1.55
C LEU A 507 -5.75 -5.50 -0.28
N ALA A 508 -5.67 -6.24 0.81
CA ALA A 508 -4.96 -5.81 2.01
C ALA A 508 -3.99 -6.90 2.47
N ARG A 509 -2.74 -6.52 2.75
CA ARG A 509 -1.81 -7.36 3.50
C ARG A 509 -2.02 -7.15 4.99
N LEU A 510 -2.47 -8.20 5.66
CA LEU A 510 -2.66 -8.21 7.09
C LEU A 510 -1.36 -8.59 7.82
N GLY A 511 -1.24 -8.09 9.03
CA GLY A 511 -0.40 -8.64 10.08
C GLY A 511 -1.11 -8.49 11.42
N ALA A 512 -0.39 -8.71 12.52
CA ALA A 512 -0.81 -8.29 13.84
C ALA A 512 0.40 -7.80 14.66
N THR A 513 0.13 -7.21 15.82
CA THR A 513 1.17 -6.89 16.82
C THR A 513 2.02 -8.13 17.14
N PRO A 514 3.34 -7.97 17.39
CA PRO A 514 4.25 -9.07 17.67
C PRO A 514 4.13 -9.56 19.12
N ASP A 515 2.91 -9.70 19.63
CA ASP A 515 2.59 -10.09 21.00
C ASP A 515 1.31 -10.94 21.08
N SER A 516 0.97 -11.40 22.29
CA SER A 516 -0.18 -12.28 22.55
C SER A 516 -1.55 -11.58 22.50
N SER A 517 -1.60 -10.28 22.17
CA SER A 517 -2.88 -9.55 22.05
C SER A 517 -3.55 -9.76 20.69
N PHE A 518 -2.80 -10.20 19.67
CA PHE A 518 -3.30 -10.45 18.31
C PHE A 518 -4.07 -9.24 17.76
N ARG A 519 -3.50 -8.03 17.86
CA ARG A 519 -4.15 -6.83 17.31
C ARG A 519 -3.83 -6.73 15.83
N PRO A 520 -4.80 -7.00 14.92
CA PRO A 520 -4.55 -7.02 13.50
C PRO A 520 -4.19 -5.62 12.98
N VAL A 521 -3.47 -5.56 11.87
CA VAL A 521 -3.08 -4.31 11.17
C VAL A 521 -3.07 -4.52 9.67
N PHE A 522 -3.34 -3.48 8.90
CA PHE A 522 -3.06 -3.42 7.46
C PHE A 522 -1.63 -2.91 7.26
N ARG A 523 -0.73 -3.79 6.83
CA ARG A 523 0.65 -3.42 6.50
C ARG A 523 0.73 -2.67 5.17
N GLU A 524 -0.14 -3.04 4.24
CA GLU A 524 -0.22 -2.50 2.90
C GLU A 524 -1.66 -2.65 2.41
N LEU A 525 -2.15 -1.65 1.68
CA LEU A 525 -3.48 -1.63 1.10
C LEU A 525 -3.36 -1.27 -0.38
N THR A 526 -3.91 -2.08 -1.26
CA THR A 526 -4.05 -1.73 -2.68
C THR A 526 -5.50 -1.38 -2.96
N GLY A 527 -5.75 -0.19 -3.49
CA GLY A 527 -7.11 0.25 -3.76
C GLY A 527 -7.16 1.54 -4.56
N ARG A 528 -8.37 1.94 -4.95
CA ARG A 528 -8.61 3.15 -5.70
C ARG A 528 -9.20 4.22 -4.79
N VAL A 529 -8.83 5.47 -5.01
CA VAL A 529 -9.29 6.60 -4.20
C VAL A 529 -10.33 7.37 -5.00
N PRO A 530 -11.61 7.39 -4.58
CA PRO A 530 -12.68 8.05 -5.35
C PRO A 530 -12.39 9.53 -5.68
N GLY A 531 -11.68 10.23 -4.79
CA GLY A 531 -11.26 11.63 -4.99
C GLY A 531 -10.16 11.84 -6.04
N ILE A 532 -9.49 10.79 -6.49
CA ILE A 532 -8.46 10.85 -7.55
C ILE A 532 -9.06 10.40 -8.88
N GLU A 533 -9.87 9.34 -8.88
CA GLU A 533 -10.35 8.67 -10.12
C GLU A 533 -11.05 9.60 -11.11
N ARG A 534 -11.79 10.61 -10.65
CA ARG A 534 -12.56 11.49 -11.57
C ARG A 534 -11.72 12.53 -12.29
N PHE A 535 -10.47 12.71 -11.88
CA PHE A 535 -9.51 13.62 -12.50
C PHE A 535 -8.40 12.86 -13.25
N THR A 536 -8.48 11.54 -13.29
CA THR A 536 -7.58 10.66 -14.03
C THR A 536 -8.33 10.02 -15.20
N GLN A 537 -7.66 9.81 -16.34
CA GLN A 537 -8.28 9.22 -17.53
C GLN A 537 -8.79 7.78 -17.32
N ALA A 538 -8.22 7.04 -16.36
CA ALA A 538 -8.62 5.68 -16.03
C ALA A 538 -8.49 5.42 -14.52
N PRO A 539 -9.33 4.53 -13.95
CA PRO A 539 -9.17 4.05 -12.58
C PRO A 539 -7.82 3.33 -12.38
N VAL A 540 -6.95 3.88 -11.53
CA VAL A 540 -5.64 3.28 -11.21
C VAL A 540 -5.63 2.80 -9.75
N PRO A 541 -5.44 1.49 -9.49
CA PRO A 541 -5.17 1.00 -8.14
C PRO A 541 -3.84 1.56 -7.62
N LEU A 542 -3.88 2.13 -6.43
CA LEU A 542 -2.74 2.72 -5.73
C LEU A 542 -2.31 1.81 -4.58
N GLU A 543 -0.99 1.71 -4.36
CA GLU A 543 -0.45 1.14 -3.14
C GLU A 543 -0.41 2.22 -2.05
N LEU A 544 -1.17 1.97 -0.98
CA LEU A 544 -1.44 2.89 0.11
C LEU A 544 -0.83 2.34 1.41
N ARG A 545 -0.15 3.20 2.14
CA ARG A 545 0.45 2.90 3.45
C ARG A 545 0.11 3.98 4.45
N TYR A 546 -0.17 3.60 5.69
CA TYR A 546 -0.43 4.58 6.74
C TYR A 546 0.82 5.42 7.04
N VAL A 547 0.61 6.71 7.29
CA VAL A 547 1.68 7.62 7.72
C VAL A 547 1.97 7.41 9.20
N THR A 548 3.25 7.31 9.57
CA THR A 548 3.69 7.06 10.95
C THR A 548 3.12 8.06 11.95
N THR A 549 3.09 9.35 11.61
CA THR A 549 2.53 10.39 12.50
C THR A 549 1.05 10.18 12.80
N PHE A 550 0.25 9.74 11.83
CA PHE A 550 -1.14 9.35 12.06
C PHE A 550 -1.22 8.09 12.91
N LEU A 551 -0.39 7.09 12.65
CA LEU A 551 -0.36 5.88 13.46
C LEU A 551 0.01 6.18 14.92
N ASP A 552 0.90 7.13 15.20
CA ASP A 552 1.32 7.46 16.56
C ASP A 552 0.35 8.41 17.28
N ASN A 553 -0.20 9.42 16.56
CA ASN A 553 -0.94 10.53 17.19
C ASN A 553 -2.40 10.68 16.72
N GLY A 554 -2.82 9.94 15.69
CA GLY A 554 -4.13 10.10 15.06
C GLY A 554 -4.28 11.43 14.31
N PHE A 555 -5.51 11.96 14.31
CA PHE A 555 -5.82 13.30 13.83
C PHE A 555 -5.74 14.30 14.98
N GLY A 556 -5.28 15.53 14.74
CA GLY A 556 -5.23 16.57 15.76
C GLY A 556 -4.00 17.47 15.66
N THR A 557 -3.57 18.04 16.79
CA THR A 557 -2.49 19.05 16.83
C THR A 557 -1.12 18.53 16.42
N ALA A 558 -0.85 17.23 16.60
CA ALA A 558 0.39 16.58 16.14
C ALA A 558 0.35 16.17 14.66
N ASN A 559 -0.84 16.21 14.04
CA ASN A 559 -1.08 15.98 12.62
C ASN A 559 -2.09 17.01 12.10
N PRO A 560 -1.74 18.31 12.12
CA PRO A 560 -2.66 19.40 11.78
C PRO A 560 -3.16 19.35 10.32
N GLY A 561 -2.44 18.66 9.44
CA GLY A 561 -2.89 18.38 8.09
C GLY A 561 -3.82 17.18 7.94
N GLU A 562 -4.10 16.46 9.03
CA GLU A 562 -4.93 15.27 9.06
C GLU A 562 -4.56 14.22 7.99
N VAL A 563 -3.28 14.08 7.70
CA VAL A 563 -2.77 13.14 6.69
C VAL A 563 -2.70 11.74 7.29
N PHE A 564 -3.29 10.75 6.64
CA PHE A 564 -3.38 9.39 7.19
C PHE A 564 -2.80 8.32 6.27
N LEU A 565 -2.75 8.53 4.95
CA LEU A 565 -2.14 7.62 3.98
C LEU A 565 -1.09 8.32 3.11
N ARG A 566 -0.09 7.55 2.70
CA ARG A 566 0.92 7.85 1.68
C ARG A 566 0.74 6.90 0.49
N ILE A 567 1.06 7.37 -0.71
CA ILE A 567 1.15 6.57 -1.94
C ILE A 567 2.61 6.14 -2.14
N ALA A 568 2.88 4.84 -2.29
CA ALA A 568 4.23 4.26 -2.17
C ALA A 568 5.11 4.35 -3.43
N GLU A 569 4.57 4.15 -4.65
CA GLU A 569 5.43 3.93 -5.83
C GLU A 569 5.08 4.75 -7.07
N THR A 570 3.80 4.96 -7.41
CA THR A 570 3.39 5.76 -8.57
C THR A 570 2.40 6.83 -8.16
N SER A 571 2.90 8.04 -7.92
CA SER A 571 2.05 9.20 -7.64
C SER A 571 1.20 9.54 -8.87
N PRO A 572 -0.14 9.40 -8.80
CA PRO A 572 -1.00 9.81 -9.89
C PRO A 572 -0.90 11.33 -10.08
N VAL A 573 -1.00 11.77 -11.33
CA VAL A 573 -1.05 13.19 -11.68
C VAL A 573 -2.50 13.59 -11.75
N LEU A 574 -2.87 14.58 -10.93
CA LEU A 574 -4.17 15.21 -10.92
C LEU A 574 -4.11 16.46 -11.80
N GLY A 575 -4.87 16.49 -12.90
CA GLY A 575 -5.04 17.70 -13.70
C GLY A 575 -5.99 18.68 -12.99
N LEU A 576 -5.52 19.88 -12.68
CA LEU A 576 -6.31 20.95 -12.07
C LEU A 576 -6.84 21.95 -13.09
N ALA A 577 -6.10 22.16 -14.17
CA ALA A 577 -6.49 22.95 -15.34
C ALA A 577 -5.69 22.51 -16.56
N GLU A 578 -6.27 22.47 -17.76
CA GLU A 578 -5.56 22.16 -19.01
C GLU A 578 -5.16 23.43 -19.79
N ARG A 579 -4.19 23.32 -20.70
CA ARG A 579 -3.65 24.47 -21.45
C ARG A 579 -4.70 25.16 -22.32
N ALA A 580 -5.59 24.40 -22.96
CA ALA A 580 -6.66 24.94 -23.82
C ALA A 580 -7.73 25.73 -23.03
N VAL A 581 -7.84 25.47 -21.73
CA VAL A 581 -8.88 25.96 -20.84
C VAL A 581 -8.57 27.37 -20.32
N ASN A 582 -7.29 27.75 -20.29
CA ASN A 582 -6.80 28.94 -19.61
C ASN A 582 -6.45 30.12 -20.54
N GLY A 583 -6.67 29.98 -21.85
CA GLY A 583 -6.45 31.06 -22.84
C GLY A 583 -5.13 31.82 -22.64
N GLY A 584 -4.02 31.11 -22.41
CA GLY A 584 -2.66 31.70 -22.35
C GLY A 584 -2.32 32.52 -21.11
N ILE A 585 -3.28 32.64 -20.18
CA ILE A 585 -3.10 33.27 -18.86
C ILE A 585 -2.38 32.33 -17.89
N ALA A 586 -2.31 31.05 -18.25
CA ALA A 586 -1.91 29.96 -17.39
C ALA A 586 -1.73 28.68 -18.23
N SER A 587 -0.61 27.94 -18.10
CA SER A 587 -0.46 26.63 -18.76
C SER A 587 -1.34 25.56 -18.08
N ALA A 588 -1.22 24.29 -18.46
CA ALA A 588 -1.84 23.22 -17.70
C ALA A 588 -1.26 23.17 -16.27
N LEU A 589 -2.11 23.23 -15.25
CA LEU A 589 -1.72 23.04 -13.86
C LEU A 589 -2.05 21.61 -13.44
N SER A 590 -1.05 20.89 -12.95
CA SER A 590 -1.22 19.53 -12.45
C SER A 590 -0.49 19.33 -11.14
N MET A 591 -1.00 18.41 -10.31
CA MET A 591 -0.43 18.08 -9.01
C MET A 591 -0.11 16.58 -8.94
N HIS A 592 1.09 16.21 -8.51
CA HIS A 592 1.40 14.83 -8.17
C HIS A 592 0.83 14.52 -6.78
N VAL A 593 -0.06 13.54 -6.70
CA VAL A 593 -0.62 13.12 -5.40
C VAL A 593 0.36 12.19 -4.69
N THR A 594 0.78 12.56 -3.48
CA THR A 594 1.75 11.80 -2.68
C THR A 594 1.13 11.23 -1.39
N GLY A 595 -0.02 11.74 -0.97
CA GLY A 595 -0.75 11.23 0.19
C GLY A 595 -2.22 11.62 0.22
N LEU A 596 -2.91 11.21 1.28
CA LEU A 596 -4.32 11.50 1.51
C LEU A 596 -4.50 12.16 2.89
N SER A 597 -5.18 13.29 2.88
CA SER A 597 -5.62 14.04 4.05
C SER A 597 -7.12 13.87 4.22
N ARG A 598 -7.55 13.60 5.45
CA ARG A 598 -8.99 13.63 5.79
C ARG A 598 -9.59 15.01 5.58
N ARG A 599 -8.80 16.07 5.79
CA ARG A 599 -9.21 17.48 5.69
C ARG A 599 -9.21 18.00 4.25
N LEU A 600 -8.19 17.68 3.46
CA LEU A 600 -7.97 18.27 2.12
C LEU A 600 -8.30 17.32 0.96
N GLY A 601 -8.43 16.02 1.24
CA GLY A 601 -8.46 14.98 0.22
C GLY A 601 -7.03 14.63 -0.27
N PRO A 602 -6.85 14.33 -1.56
CA PRO A 602 -5.53 14.13 -2.16
C PRO A 602 -4.58 15.33 -1.93
N VAL A 603 -3.37 15.05 -1.45
CA VAL A 603 -2.32 16.06 -1.20
C VAL A 603 -1.05 15.77 -1.99
N GLY A 604 -0.29 16.81 -2.34
CA GLY A 604 0.95 16.70 -3.10
C GLY A 604 2.21 17.02 -2.31
N GLY A 605 3.35 17.08 -3.01
CA GLY A 605 4.63 17.46 -2.42
C GLY A 605 5.18 16.45 -1.40
N ILE A 606 6.01 16.93 -0.46
CA ILE A 606 6.53 16.10 0.64
C ILE A 606 5.44 15.95 1.70
N VAL A 607 4.94 14.72 1.86
CA VAL A 607 3.84 14.38 2.79
C VAL A 607 4.09 14.88 4.22
N GLU A 608 5.33 14.80 4.72
CA GLU A 608 5.72 15.27 6.05
C GLU A 608 5.47 16.77 6.27
N GLN A 609 5.55 17.59 5.23
CA GLN A 609 5.25 19.02 5.32
C GLN A 609 3.74 19.25 5.54
N THR A 610 2.92 18.54 4.77
CA THR A 610 1.45 18.57 4.94
C THR A 610 1.06 18.06 6.31
N VAL A 611 1.67 16.97 6.79
CA VAL A 611 1.50 16.47 8.16
C VAL A 611 1.78 17.57 9.17
N ALA A 612 2.87 18.33 8.99
CA ALA A 612 3.26 19.46 9.85
C ALA A 612 2.38 20.72 9.68
N GLY A 613 1.39 20.71 8.78
CA GLY A 613 0.48 21.84 8.59
C GLY A 613 1.03 22.94 7.67
N THR A 614 2.00 22.63 6.83
CA THR A 614 2.59 23.56 5.88
C THR A 614 2.23 23.21 4.43
N PHE A 615 2.22 24.22 3.57
CA PHE A 615 1.97 24.10 2.14
C PHE A 615 3.11 24.76 1.36
N ASP A 616 3.71 24.03 0.43
CA ASP A 616 4.72 24.53 -0.51
C ASP A 616 4.17 24.33 -1.94
N PRO A 617 3.67 25.39 -2.59
CA PRO A 617 3.12 25.32 -3.94
C PRO A 617 4.13 24.77 -4.96
N LYS A 618 5.42 25.11 -4.80
CA LYS A 618 6.47 24.69 -5.74
C LYS A 618 6.70 23.19 -5.67
N GLN A 619 6.61 22.59 -4.49
CA GLN A 619 6.72 21.15 -4.33
C GLN A 619 5.47 20.39 -4.77
N TRP A 620 4.29 20.97 -4.57
CA TRP A 620 3.02 20.33 -4.93
C TRP A 620 2.83 20.26 -6.44
N PHE A 621 3.13 21.35 -7.14
CA PHE A 621 2.92 21.48 -8.58
C PHE A 621 4.17 21.22 -9.42
N LYS A 622 5.37 21.21 -8.81
CA LYS A 622 6.67 20.92 -9.46
C LYS A 622 6.82 21.66 -10.81
N SER A 623 7.15 20.93 -11.88
CA SER A 623 7.38 21.45 -13.22
C SER A 623 6.12 22.05 -13.87
N ALA A 624 4.91 21.76 -13.37
CA ALA A 624 3.69 22.38 -13.90
C ALA A 624 3.75 23.91 -13.72
N LEU A 625 4.30 24.40 -12.61
CA LEU A 625 4.48 25.84 -12.36
C LEU A 625 5.57 26.49 -13.24
N ASP A 626 6.50 25.72 -13.80
CA ASP A 626 7.54 26.28 -14.69
C ASP A 626 7.00 26.71 -16.04
N GLN A 627 5.90 26.08 -16.46
CA GLN A 627 5.19 26.37 -17.70
C GLN A 627 4.06 27.38 -17.48
N PHE A 628 3.62 27.55 -16.24
CA PHE A 628 2.43 28.33 -15.88
C PHE A 628 2.77 29.82 -15.83
N THR A 629 2.48 30.55 -16.90
CA THR A 629 2.78 32.00 -17.04
C THR A 629 1.52 32.85 -17.01
N LEU A 630 1.56 33.96 -16.27
CA LEU A 630 0.53 34.99 -16.29
C LEU A 630 0.70 35.89 -17.52
N LEU A 631 -0.36 36.03 -18.33
CA LEU A 631 -0.38 36.83 -19.57
C LEU A 631 0.77 36.48 -20.53
N GLY A 632 1.23 35.22 -20.55
CA GLY A 632 2.36 34.80 -21.38
C GLY A 632 3.73 35.39 -21.01
N ILE A 633 3.85 36.22 -19.96
CA ILE A 633 5.06 37.02 -19.70
C ILE A 633 5.81 36.66 -18.42
N VAL A 634 5.11 36.35 -17.32
CA VAL A 634 5.74 36.10 -16.02
C VAL A 634 5.34 34.72 -15.50
N LYS A 635 6.31 33.91 -15.10
CA LYS A 635 6.02 32.60 -14.50
C LYS A 635 5.33 32.79 -13.14
N ILE A 636 4.20 32.13 -12.92
CA ILE A 636 3.41 32.24 -11.69
C ILE A 636 4.23 31.84 -10.46
N LYS A 637 5.21 30.95 -10.59
CA LYS A 637 6.16 30.60 -9.50
C LYS A 637 6.96 31.79 -8.95
N GLU A 638 7.08 32.87 -9.73
CA GLU A 638 7.75 34.13 -9.35
C GLU A 638 6.80 35.07 -8.61
N LEU A 639 5.48 34.91 -8.83
CA LEU A 639 4.43 35.73 -8.23
C LEU A 639 3.90 35.18 -6.91
N ILE A 640 3.85 33.86 -6.74
CA ILE A 640 3.28 33.20 -5.54
C ILE A 640 4.30 33.05 -4.39
N PRO A 641 3.83 32.84 -3.14
CA PRO A 641 4.69 32.54 -2.00
C PRO A 641 5.52 31.26 -2.20
N ASP A 642 6.72 31.21 -1.61
CA ASP A 642 7.52 29.98 -1.57
C ASP A 642 6.96 28.95 -0.58
N SER A 643 6.28 29.41 0.46
CA SER A 643 5.56 28.58 1.43
C SER A 643 4.34 29.34 1.97
N GLY A 644 3.37 28.59 2.47
CA GLY A 644 2.11 29.12 3.01
C GLY A 644 1.53 28.24 4.12
N LEU A 645 0.41 28.68 4.66
CA LEU A 645 -0.36 27.89 5.61
C LEU A 645 -1.10 26.80 4.84
N LEU A 646 -1.36 25.66 5.50
CA LEU A 646 -2.11 24.59 4.87
C LEU A 646 -3.54 25.00 4.44
N ALA A 647 -4.10 26.05 5.03
CA ALA A 647 -5.38 26.62 4.62
C ALA A 647 -5.35 27.21 3.19
N ASP A 648 -4.16 27.53 2.67
CA ASP A 648 -3.96 28.07 1.32
C ASP A 648 -3.75 26.96 0.26
N ALA A 649 -3.73 25.68 0.69
CA ALA A 649 -3.55 24.54 -0.20
C ALA A 649 -4.82 24.25 -1.03
N PRO A 650 -4.71 23.64 -2.21
CA PRO A 650 -5.86 23.15 -2.96
C PRO A 650 -6.72 22.21 -2.12
N VAL A 651 -8.03 22.40 -2.16
CA VAL A 651 -9.01 21.51 -1.51
C VAL A 651 -9.82 20.79 -2.58
N ILE A 652 -9.91 19.46 -2.46
CA ILE A 652 -10.75 18.64 -3.32
C ILE A 652 -11.98 18.24 -2.51
N SER A 653 -13.12 18.75 -2.92
CA SER A 653 -14.40 18.53 -2.25
C SER A 653 -15.37 17.78 -3.15
N GLN A 654 -16.30 17.06 -2.52
CA GLN A 654 -17.45 16.48 -3.21
C GLN A 654 -18.70 17.22 -2.78
N GLY A 655 -19.56 17.55 -3.73
CA GLY A 655 -20.79 18.27 -3.48
C GLY A 655 -21.86 17.93 -4.50
N ILE A 656 -23.05 18.46 -4.30
CA ILE A 656 -24.10 18.45 -5.32
C ILE A 656 -24.01 19.78 -6.05
N VAL A 657 -23.71 19.75 -7.35
CA VAL A 657 -23.73 20.91 -8.24
C VAL A 657 -24.77 20.60 -9.32
N ASP A 658 -25.73 21.50 -9.51
CA ASP A 658 -26.83 21.33 -10.47
C ASP A 658 -27.59 19.99 -10.32
N GLY A 659 -27.76 19.52 -9.08
CA GLY A 659 -28.46 18.27 -8.77
C GLY A 659 -27.63 16.98 -8.99
N LEU A 660 -26.38 17.09 -9.44
CA LEU A 660 -25.48 15.95 -9.68
C LEU A 660 -24.34 15.92 -8.66
N ARG A 661 -23.88 14.71 -8.28
CA ARG A 661 -22.70 14.54 -7.43
C ARG A 661 -21.44 14.91 -8.20
N SER A 662 -20.92 16.11 -7.98
CA SER A 662 -19.76 16.66 -8.66
C SER A 662 -18.54 16.71 -7.72
N GLN A 663 -17.35 16.69 -8.32
CA GLN A 663 -16.08 16.93 -7.62
C GLN A 663 -15.58 18.33 -7.96
N THR A 664 -15.23 19.10 -6.94
CA THR A 664 -14.71 20.45 -7.09
C THR A 664 -13.31 20.52 -6.52
N VAL A 665 -12.34 20.92 -7.34
CA VAL A 665 -11.04 21.39 -6.86
C VAL A 665 -11.03 22.91 -6.88
N ARG A 666 -10.63 23.52 -5.77
CA ARG A 666 -10.42 24.96 -5.69
C ARG A 666 -9.06 25.26 -5.10
N TRP A 667 -8.32 26.16 -5.74
CA TRP A 667 -7.08 26.72 -5.22
C TRP A 667 -7.08 28.24 -5.39
N THR A 668 -6.86 28.95 -4.29
CA THR A 668 -6.73 30.41 -4.28
C THR A 668 -5.38 30.76 -3.67
N THR A 669 -4.60 31.59 -4.36
CA THR A 669 -3.31 32.06 -3.86
C THR A 669 -3.15 33.55 -4.11
N ARG A 670 -2.48 34.23 -3.19
CA ARG A 670 -2.06 35.63 -3.38
C ARG A 670 -0.91 35.69 -4.39
N LEU A 671 -0.92 36.74 -5.20
CA LEU A 671 0.16 37.07 -6.15
C LEU A 671 1.00 38.23 -5.58
N PHE A 672 2.17 38.45 -6.18
CA PHE A 672 3.16 39.46 -5.75
C PHE A 672 3.62 39.28 -4.30
N ALA A 673 3.79 38.02 -3.86
CA ALA A 673 4.22 37.71 -2.49
C ALA A 673 5.67 38.13 -2.18
N LYS A 674 6.50 38.24 -3.22
CA LYS A 674 7.95 38.52 -3.10
C LYS A 674 8.30 39.96 -3.44
N GLN A 675 7.70 40.47 -4.52
CA GLN A 675 7.97 41.78 -5.08
C GLN A 675 6.67 42.35 -5.62
N ASN A 676 6.47 43.66 -5.49
CA ASN A 676 5.27 44.33 -6.01
C ASN A 676 5.32 44.59 -7.52
N VAL A 677 6.48 44.44 -8.14
CA VAL A 677 6.73 44.69 -9.56
C VAL A 677 7.64 43.59 -10.07
N ILE A 678 7.29 42.96 -11.20
CA ILE A 678 8.10 41.95 -11.88
C ILE A 678 8.28 42.36 -13.35
N PRO A 679 9.52 42.54 -13.84
CA PRO A 679 9.77 42.87 -15.24
C PRO A 679 9.41 41.69 -16.15
N ALA A 680 8.86 41.99 -17.32
CA ALA A 680 8.66 41.01 -18.38
C ALA A 680 10.00 40.76 -19.13
N PRO A 681 10.18 39.59 -19.77
CA PRO A 681 11.45 39.19 -20.40
C PRO A 681 11.97 40.19 -21.45
N GLY A 682 11.08 40.83 -22.20
CA GLY A 682 11.45 41.79 -23.24
C GLY A 682 11.95 43.14 -22.71
N GLY A 683 11.87 43.40 -21.40
CA GLY A 683 12.39 44.63 -20.77
C GLY A 683 11.53 45.89 -20.92
N PHE A 684 10.49 45.83 -21.76
CA PHE A 684 9.60 46.95 -22.09
C PHE A 684 8.22 46.89 -21.43
N ALA A 685 7.96 45.81 -20.69
CA ALA A 685 6.75 45.64 -19.91
C ALA A 685 7.07 45.09 -18.53
N ARG A 686 6.13 45.24 -17.60
CA ARG A 686 6.19 44.72 -16.24
C ARG A 686 4.80 44.48 -15.69
N LEU A 687 4.69 43.48 -14.83
CA LEU A 687 3.51 43.26 -14.01
C LEU A 687 3.70 43.93 -12.67
N ARG A 688 2.67 44.62 -12.18
CA ARG A 688 2.66 45.26 -10.87
C ARG A 688 1.40 44.88 -10.10
N LYS A 689 1.51 44.85 -8.78
CA LYS A 689 0.36 44.80 -7.87
C LYS A 689 -0.60 45.97 -8.13
N GLY A 690 -1.85 45.66 -8.49
CA GLY A 690 -2.86 46.65 -8.83
C GLY A 690 -3.42 47.40 -7.62
N SER A 691 -3.94 48.60 -7.87
CA SER A 691 -4.34 49.59 -6.84
C SER A 691 -5.74 49.41 -6.24
N GLY A 692 -6.37 48.23 -6.36
CA GLY A 692 -7.78 48.02 -5.96
C GLY A 692 -8.07 46.86 -5.00
N GLY A 693 -7.07 46.10 -4.56
CA GLY A 693 -7.25 44.91 -3.73
C GLY A 693 -5.95 44.10 -3.59
N GLN A 694 -5.98 42.99 -2.86
CA GLN A 694 -4.88 42.01 -2.90
C GLN A 694 -4.95 41.27 -4.23
N PRO A 695 -3.87 41.24 -5.03
CA PRO A 695 -3.83 40.43 -6.24
C PRO A 695 -3.91 38.95 -5.90
N GLU A 696 -4.83 38.25 -6.54
CA GLU A 696 -5.10 36.84 -6.28
C GLU A 696 -5.32 36.08 -7.58
N LEU A 697 -4.86 34.83 -7.59
CA LEU A 697 -5.18 33.82 -8.58
C LEU A 697 -6.13 32.81 -7.92
N THR A 698 -7.28 32.57 -8.55
CA THR A 698 -8.20 31.49 -8.18
C THR A 698 -8.38 30.55 -9.35
N ILE A 699 -8.21 29.25 -9.10
CA ILE A 699 -8.51 28.17 -10.03
C ILE A 699 -9.58 27.31 -9.40
N GLU A 700 -10.68 27.14 -10.12
CA GLU A 700 -11.77 26.26 -9.73
C GLU A 700 -12.09 25.31 -10.86
N SER A 701 -12.05 24.01 -10.60
CA SER A 701 -12.44 22.97 -11.56
C SER A 701 -13.54 22.12 -10.97
N VAL A 702 -14.67 22.03 -11.67
CA VAL A 702 -15.85 21.25 -11.30
C VAL A 702 -16.05 20.15 -12.33
N VAL A 703 -15.90 18.90 -11.91
CA VAL A 703 -16.14 17.71 -12.74
C VAL A 703 -17.51 17.14 -12.39
N THR A 704 -18.42 17.19 -13.37
CA THR A 704 -19.79 16.69 -13.25
C THR A 704 -19.93 15.40 -14.07
N PRO A 705 -20.56 14.33 -13.55
CA PRO A 705 -20.79 13.10 -14.31
C PRO A 705 -21.66 13.35 -15.55
N ALA A 706 -21.27 12.83 -16.72
CA ALA A 706 -22.09 12.86 -17.95
C ALA A 706 -22.02 11.52 -18.72
N ALA A 707 -22.94 11.33 -19.67
CA ALA A 707 -22.97 10.15 -20.53
C ALA A 707 -21.76 10.19 -21.48
N GLY A 708 -20.83 9.25 -21.32
CA GLY A 708 -19.59 9.16 -22.11
C GLY A 708 -18.31 9.64 -21.39
N GLY A 709 -18.41 10.13 -20.15
CA GLY A 709 -17.28 10.65 -19.37
C GLY A 709 -17.70 11.84 -18.49
N GLY A 710 -16.88 12.22 -17.51
CA GLY A 710 -17.13 13.46 -16.77
C GLY A 710 -16.96 14.69 -17.68
N VAL A 711 -17.78 15.73 -17.47
CA VAL A 711 -17.58 17.05 -18.09
C VAL A 711 -16.93 17.95 -17.05
N ALA A 712 -15.73 18.45 -17.35
CA ALA A 712 -15.05 19.43 -16.55
C ALA A 712 -15.47 20.85 -16.95
N ARG A 713 -15.80 21.67 -15.96
CA ARG A 713 -15.87 23.13 -16.07
C ARG A 713 -14.74 23.70 -15.22
N THR A 714 -13.80 24.38 -15.85
CA THR A 714 -12.67 24.98 -15.14
C THR A 714 -12.65 26.48 -15.37
N THR A 715 -12.57 27.23 -14.28
CA THR A 715 -12.49 28.68 -14.25
C THR A 715 -11.17 29.12 -13.63
N CYS A 716 -10.41 29.94 -14.35
CA CYS A 716 -9.19 30.58 -13.86
C CYS A 716 -9.41 32.09 -13.80
N THR A 717 -9.33 32.67 -12.61
CA THR A 717 -9.55 34.10 -12.37
C THR A 717 -8.32 34.74 -11.75
N VAL A 718 -7.82 35.80 -12.37
CA VAL A 718 -6.78 36.68 -11.83
C VAL A 718 -7.41 38.03 -11.53
N SER A 719 -7.11 38.60 -10.36
CA SER A 719 -7.65 39.89 -9.94
C SER A 719 -6.56 40.87 -9.51
N HIS A 720 -6.85 42.16 -9.67
CA HIS A 720 -6.04 43.29 -9.20
C HIS A 720 -4.58 43.29 -9.68
N VAL A 721 -4.34 43.05 -10.98
CA VAL A 721 -2.98 43.07 -11.57
C VAL A 721 -2.87 44.23 -12.56
N ASP A 722 -1.82 45.03 -12.48
CA ASP A 722 -1.53 46.07 -13.48
C ASP A 722 -0.50 45.53 -14.49
N LEU A 723 -0.79 45.68 -15.79
CA LEU A 723 0.19 45.53 -16.85
C LEU A 723 0.72 46.91 -17.24
N CYS A 724 2.02 47.13 -17.09
CA CYS A 724 2.63 48.40 -17.43
C CYS A 724 3.61 48.23 -18.60
N PHE A 725 3.55 49.15 -19.57
CA PHE A 725 4.52 49.29 -20.64
C PHE A 725 5.35 50.54 -20.43
N GLY A 726 6.66 50.46 -20.69
CA GLY A 726 7.58 51.52 -20.36
C GLY A 726 8.96 51.38 -21.00
N LEU A 727 9.75 52.45 -20.90
CA LEU A 727 11.16 52.50 -21.30
C LEU A 727 12.01 52.55 -20.03
N GLY A 728 12.71 51.44 -19.74
CA GLY A 728 13.47 51.30 -18.49
C GLY A 728 12.59 51.46 -17.24
N PRO A 729 12.95 52.30 -16.25
CA PRO A 729 12.17 52.45 -15.03
C PRO A 729 10.89 53.28 -15.19
N GLN A 730 10.68 53.97 -16.32
CA GLN A 730 9.52 54.84 -16.50
C GLN A 730 8.34 54.10 -17.16
N ASP A 731 7.17 54.12 -16.50
CA ASP A 731 5.90 53.67 -17.09
C ASP A 731 5.38 54.73 -18.09
N LEU A 732 4.96 54.29 -19.27
CA LEU A 732 4.32 55.10 -20.29
C LEU A 732 2.82 54.81 -20.39
N VAL A 733 2.45 53.54 -20.28
CA VAL A 733 1.05 53.08 -20.28
C VAL A 733 0.85 52.08 -19.15
N VAL A 734 -0.18 52.29 -18.34
CA VAL A 734 -0.60 51.35 -17.28
C VAL A 734 -2.02 50.90 -17.57
N VAL A 735 -2.21 49.58 -17.60
CA VAL A 735 -3.48 48.91 -17.84
C VAL A 735 -3.87 48.15 -16.57
N PRO A 736 -4.79 48.67 -15.74
CA PRO A 736 -5.23 47.97 -14.55
C PRO A 736 -6.19 46.84 -14.92
N PHE A 737 -5.89 45.59 -14.59
CA PHE A 737 -6.85 44.48 -14.65
C PHE A 737 -7.51 44.32 -13.27
N ARG A 738 -8.80 44.66 -13.18
CA ARG A 738 -9.59 44.44 -11.96
C ARG A 738 -9.89 42.95 -11.80
N LYS A 739 -10.33 42.32 -12.88
CA LYS A 739 -10.60 40.90 -12.96
C LYS A 739 -10.35 40.42 -14.38
N LEU A 740 -9.80 39.23 -14.50
CA LEU A 740 -9.59 38.56 -15.77
C LEU A 740 -9.88 37.09 -15.55
N SER A 741 -10.97 36.60 -16.14
CA SER A 741 -11.54 35.29 -15.86
C SER A 741 -11.75 34.50 -17.14
N PHE A 742 -11.19 33.29 -17.16
CA PHE A 742 -11.32 32.34 -18.25
C PHE A 742 -12.14 31.17 -17.76
N THR A 743 -13.23 30.84 -18.46
CA THR A 743 -14.04 29.67 -18.18
C THR A 743 -14.00 28.75 -19.38
N SER A 744 -13.61 27.49 -19.20
CA SER A 744 -13.73 26.49 -20.24
C SER A 744 -14.52 25.28 -19.74
N ILE A 745 -15.31 24.74 -20.66
CA ILE A 745 -16.19 23.60 -20.45
C ILE A 745 -15.88 22.61 -21.55
N ASP A 746 -15.66 21.35 -21.21
CA ASP A 746 -15.32 20.32 -22.20
C ASP A 746 -16.34 20.30 -23.35
N GLY A 747 -15.82 20.29 -24.58
CA GLY A 747 -16.63 20.32 -25.81
C GLY A 747 -17.28 21.67 -26.15
N ARG A 748 -17.00 22.75 -25.39
CA ARG A 748 -17.48 24.11 -25.69
C ARG A 748 -16.31 25.07 -25.94
N LYS A 749 -16.59 26.17 -26.64
CA LYS A 749 -15.62 27.26 -26.81
C LYS A 749 -15.39 27.92 -25.43
N PRO A 750 -14.12 28.23 -25.06
CA PRO A 750 -13.83 28.98 -23.85
C PRO A 750 -14.50 30.36 -23.85
N ASP A 751 -14.90 30.80 -22.66
CA ASP A 751 -15.49 32.10 -22.38
C ASP A 751 -14.49 32.97 -21.63
N LEU A 752 -14.43 34.25 -21.99
CA LEU A 752 -13.51 35.23 -21.42
C LEU A 752 -14.29 36.43 -20.89
N ASP A 753 -14.09 36.71 -19.61
CA ASP A 753 -14.58 37.89 -18.92
C ASP A 753 -13.40 38.74 -18.42
N ALA A 754 -13.24 39.94 -18.98
CA ALA A 754 -12.15 40.85 -18.67
C ALA A 754 -12.69 42.20 -18.21
N GLU A 755 -12.46 42.53 -16.93
CA GLU A 755 -12.81 43.80 -16.32
C GLU A 755 -11.53 44.66 -16.21
N LEU A 756 -11.38 45.60 -17.13
CA LEU A 756 -10.28 46.57 -17.12
C LEU A 756 -10.66 47.80 -16.30
N GLY A 757 -9.69 48.33 -15.55
CA GLY A 757 -9.77 49.67 -14.98
C GLY A 757 -9.32 50.73 -15.98
N ARG A 758 -9.40 51.99 -15.55
CA ARG A 758 -8.98 53.14 -16.35
C ARG A 758 -7.51 53.03 -16.79
N VAL A 759 -7.30 52.90 -18.11
CA VAL A 759 -5.97 52.96 -18.73
C VAL A 759 -5.34 54.33 -18.47
N GLN A 760 -4.07 54.34 -18.09
CA GLN A 760 -3.34 55.55 -17.70
C GLN A 760 -2.17 55.77 -18.65
N PHE A 761 -2.08 56.98 -19.19
CA PHE A 761 -0.94 57.44 -19.95
C PHE A 761 -0.07 58.32 -19.06
N LEU A 762 1.22 57.98 -18.96
CA LEU A 762 2.18 58.58 -18.04
C LEU A 762 3.42 59.08 -18.78
N GLY A 763 4.31 59.77 -18.06
CA GLY A 763 5.56 60.31 -18.61
C GLY A 763 5.30 61.20 -19.83
N VAL A 764 6.00 60.94 -20.93
CA VAL A 764 5.85 61.70 -22.19
C VAL A 764 4.46 61.52 -22.84
N LEU A 765 3.69 60.49 -22.45
CA LEU A 765 2.33 60.27 -22.95
C LEU A 765 1.26 60.91 -22.06
N ALA A 766 1.60 61.61 -20.97
CA ALA A 766 0.62 62.18 -20.05
C ALA A 766 -0.38 63.15 -20.73
N PHE A 767 0.04 63.85 -21.79
CA PHE A 767 -0.83 64.72 -22.57
C PHE A 767 -1.98 63.96 -23.26
N VAL A 768 -1.79 62.68 -23.60
CA VAL A 768 -2.85 61.82 -24.17
C VAL A 768 -4.00 61.68 -23.18
N GLY A 769 -3.68 61.57 -21.89
CA GLY A 769 -4.69 61.54 -20.83
C GLY A 769 -5.48 62.86 -20.71
N VAL A 770 -4.86 64.00 -21.02
CA VAL A 770 -5.54 65.31 -21.08
C VAL A 770 -6.44 65.40 -22.32
N LEU A 771 -5.93 65.00 -23.48
CA LEU A 771 -6.70 64.96 -24.73
C LEU A 771 -7.91 64.04 -24.61
N ALA A 772 -7.74 62.86 -24.02
CA ALA A 772 -8.83 61.92 -23.77
C ALA A 772 -9.95 62.54 -22.92
N ARG A 773 -9.62 63.36 -21.91
CA ARG A 773 -10.61 64.08 -21.10
C ARG A 773 -11.35 65.19 -21.84
N LEU A 774 -10.73 65.78 -22.87
CA LEU A 774 -11.36 66.79 -23.72
C LEU A 774 -12.32 66.17 -24.74
N VAL A 775 -12.06 64.93 -25.16
CA VAL A 775 -12.90 64.16 -26.09
C VAL A 775 -14.03 63.44 -25.35
N ASP A 776 -13.75 62.89 -24.16
CA ASP A 776 -14.73 62.27 -23.26
C ASP A 776 -14.53 62.78 -21.81
N PRO A 777 -15.43 63.64 -21.28
CA PRO A 777 -15.31 64.23 -19.94
C PRO A 777 -15.27 63.22 -18.79
N ALA A 778 -15.82 62.01 -18.97
CA ALA A 778 -15.78 60.96 -17.95
C ALA A 778 -14.39 60.31 -17.86
N GLY A 779 -13.59 60.40 -18.92
CA GLY A 779 -12.23 59.94 -19.03
C GLY A 779 -12.09 58.43 -18.82
N PHE A 780 -12.08 57.65 -19.90
CA PHE A 780 -11.85 56.19 -19.91
C PHE A 780 -12.62 55.45 -18.79
N HIS A 781 -13.88 55.85 -18.56
CA HIS A 781 -14.74 55.18 -17.58
C HIS A 781 -15.27 53.83 -18.10
N ASP A 782 -15.02 53.57 -19.40
CA ASP A 782 -15.27 52.33 -20.15
C ASP A 782 -14.08 52.20 -21.13
N PRO A 783 -13.41 51.04 -21.27
CA PRO A 783 -12.27 50.92 -22.17
C PRO A 783 -12.66 51.32 -23.60
N PRO A 784 -11.82 52.09 -24.31
CA PRO A 784 -12.13 52.51 -25.68
C PRO A 784 -12.21 51.26 -26.57
N ALA A 785 -13.31 51.15 -27.34
CA ALA A 785 -13.64 50.05 -28.26
C ALA A 785 -12.94 48.72 -27.89
N LEU A 786 -13.48 48.03 -26.88
CA LEU A 786 -12.99 46.72 -26.45
C LEU A 786 -13.60 45.63 -27.34
N ASP A 787 -12.79 45.07 -28.23
CA ASP A 787 -13.18 43.94 -29.06
C ASP A 787 -12.62 42.65 -28.46
N VAL A 788 -13.51 41.73 -28.04
CA VAL A 788 -13.13 40.37 -27.64
C VAL A 788 -13.11 39.49 -28.88
N LEU A 789 -11.90 39.20 -29.38
CA LEU A 789 -11.66 38.35 -30.54
C LEU A 789 -11.40 36.90 -30.10
N PRO A 790 -11.48 35.91 -31.02
CA PRO A 790 -11.25 34.50 -30.67
C PRO A 790 -9.88 34.18 -30.07
N ASP A 791 -8.87 35.02 -30.31
CA ASP A 791 -7.46 34.81 -29.97
C ASP A 791 -6.87 35.94 -29.08
N ARG A 792 -7.60 37.04 -28.86
CA ARG A 792 -7.12 38.21 -28.09
C ARG A 792 -8.26 39.11 -27.57
N VAL A 793 -7.97 39.89 -26.55
CA VAL A 793 -8.74 41.12 -26.24
C VAL A 793 -8.01 42.30 -26.84
N ARG A 794 -8.70 43.08 -27.67
CA ARG A 794 -8.17 44.30 -28.30
C ARG A 794 -8.84 45.52 -27.69
N SER A 795 -8.04 46.50 -27.27
CA SER A 795 -8.51 47.85 -26.96
C SER A 795 -7.84 48.83 -27.91
N THR A 796 -8.62 49.68 -28.56
CA THR A 796 -8.12 50.66 -29.54
C THR A 796 -8.56 52.07 -29.15
N PHE A 797 -7.65 53.03 -29.30
CA PHE A 797 -7.87 54.44 -29.09
C PHE A 797 -7.36 55.21 -30.30
N SER A 798 -8.15 56.17 -30.76
CA SER A 798 -7.74 57.12 -31.80
C SER A 798 -8.37 58.47 -31.50
N ALA A 799 -7.55 59.51 -31.41
CA ALA A 799 -8.03 60.87 -31.20
C ALA A 799 -7.22 61.87 -32.04
N PRO A 800 -7.90 62.83 -32.71
CA PRO A 800 -7.20 63.95 -33.31
C PRO A 800 -6.59 64.82 -32.21
N VAL A 801 -5.32 65.20 -32.39
CA VAL A 801 -4.68 66.21 -31.54
C VAL A 801 -5.01 67.58 -32.12
N PRO A 802 -5.42 68.57 -31.31
CA PRO A 802 -5.74 69.91 -31.80
C PRO A 802 -4.60 70.51 -32.61
N ASN A 803 -4.95 71.19 -33.72
CA ASN A 803 -3.97 71.93 -34.52
C ASN A 803 -3.37 73.07 -33.68
N VAL A 804 -2.06 73.24 -33.75
CA VAL A 804 -1.34 74.31 -33.06
C VAL A 804 -0.75 75.25 -34.10
N ALA A 805 -1.28 76.48 -34.17
CA ALA A 805 -0.77 77.53 -35.04
C ALA A 805 -0.31 78.72 -34.20
N VAL A 806 0.98 79.10 -34.32
CA VAL A 806 1.58 80.25 -33.64
C VAL A 806 2.41 81.05 -34.64
N GLY A 807 1.87 82.18 -35.09
CA GLY A 807 2.53 83.07 -36.04
C GLY A 807 2.86 82.36 -37.36
N MET A 808 4.15 82.25 -37.67
CA MET A 808 4.66 81.59 -38.87
C MET A 808 4.78 80.06 -38.76
N PHE A 809 4.47 79.46 -37.60
CA PHE A 809 4.48 78.02 -37.35
C PHE A 809 3.06 77.45 -37.32
N SER A 810 2.80 76.37 -38.06
CA SER A 810 1.57 75.57 -37.97
C SER A 810 1.87 74.07 -37.92
N LEU A 811 1.27 73.37 -36.96
CA LEU A 811 1.31 71.92 -36.82
C LEU A 811 -0.13 71.39 -36.84
N GLU A 812 -0.46 70.61 -37.87
CA GLU A 812 -1.83 70.21 -38.21
C GLU A 812 -1.95 68.72 -38.49
N ASN A 813 -3.19 68.20 -38.43
CA ASN A 813 -3.53 66.85 -38.88
C ASN A 813 -2.82 65.72 -38.12
N ILE A 814 -2.57 65.93 -36.83
CA ILE A 814 -2.05 64.89 -35.97
C ILE A 814 -3.22 64.04 -35.48
N VAL A 815 -3.12 62.72 -35.67
CA VAL A 815 -4.00 61.74 -35.02
C VAL A 815 -3.13 60.85 -34.15
N PHE A 816 -3.33 60.89 -32.84
CA PHE A 816 -2.69 59.95 -31.94
C PHE A 816 -3.53 58.68 -31.87
N GLY A 817 -2.88 57.52 -32.01
CA GLY A 817 -3.51 56.23 -31.80
C GLY A 817 -2.73 55.37 -30.81
N ALA A 818 -3.46 54.57 -30.05
CA ALA A 818 -2.91 53.55 -29.18
C ALA A 818 -3.75 52.28 -29.32
N GLN A 819 -3.11 51.13 -29.42
CA GLN A 819 -3.75 49.83 -29.50
C GLN A 819 -3.06 48.88 -28.54
N LEU A 820 -3.84 48.20 -27.70
CA LEU A 820 -3.38 47.14 -26.82
C LEU A 820 -4.04 45.84 -27.26
N ASP A 821 -3.22 44.85 -27.63
CA ASP A 821 -3.66 43.48 -27.90
C ASP A 821 -3.17 42.57 -26.76
N VAL A 822 -4.10 41.95 -26.04
CA VAL A 822 -3.82 40.95 -25.00
C VAL A 822 -4.19 39.59 -25.57
N PHE A 823 -3.18 38.85 -26.02
CA PHE A 823 -3.36 37.55 -26.67
C PHE A 823 -3.66 36.42 -25.68
N PHE A 824 -4.33 35.37 -26.18
CA PHE A 824 -4.65 34.16 -25.42
C PHE A 824 -3.59 33.07 -25.52
N ASP A 825 -2.47 33.30 -26.20
CA ASP A 825 -1.40 32.30 -26.31
C ASP A 825 -0.02 32.94 -26.42
N GLN A 826 0.04 34.27 -26.41
CA GLN A 826 1.24 35.07 -26.66
C GLN A 826 1.31 36.25 -25.68
N ALA A 827 2.47 36.89 -25.63
CA ALA A 827 2.66 38.07 -24.79
C ALA A 827 1.85 39.25 -25.33
N PRO A 828 1.29 40.12 -24.46
CA PRO A 828 0.58 41.32 -24.88
C PRO A 828 1.43 42.28 -25.71
N GLU A 829 0.81 42.97 -26.65
CA GLU A 829 1.45 43.97 -27.52
C GLU A 829 0.79 45.34 -27.36
N LEU A 830 1.61 46.38 -27.26
CA LEU A 830 1.20 47.77 -27.28
C LEU A 830 1.73 48.43 -28.56
N ALA A 831 0.82 48.94 -29.38
CA ALA A 831 1.15 49.79 -30.52
C ALA A 831 0.73 51.24 -30.25
N LEU A 832 1.59 52.18 -30.59
CA LEU A 832 1.38 53.62 -30.49
C LEU A 832 1.67 54.25 -31.85
N ASN A 833 0.87 55.22 -32.27
CA ASN A 833 1.15 55.97 -33.48
C ASN A 833 0.87 57.46 -33.29
N PHE A 834 1.75 58.28 -33.86
CA PHE A 834 1.61 59.72 -33.99
C PHE A 834 1.49 60.02 -35.48
N ALA A 835 0.24 60.27 -35.90
CA ALA A 835 -0.19 60.19 -37.29
C ALA A 835 0.00 58.78 -37.89
N THR A 836 -0.36 58.59 -39.15
CA THR A 836 -0.17 57.32 -39.88
C THR A 836 0.37 57.60 -41.28
N PHE A 837 0.91 56.60 -41.97
CA PHE A 837 1.38 56.75 -43.35
C PHE A 837 0.28 57.31 -44.29
N GLY A 838 -0.95 56.82 -44.15
CA GLY A 838 -2.10 57.29 -44.95
C GLY A 838 -2.62 58.66 -44.54
N ASN A 839 -2.29 59.13 -43.35
CA ASN A 839 -2.72 60.42 -42.83
C ASN A 839 -1.60 61.07 -41.99
N PRO A 840 -0.53 61.61 -42.63
CA PRO A 840 0.61 62.18 -41.93
C PRO A 840 0.28 63.54 -41.31
N PHE A 841 0.94 63.87 -40.20
CA PHE A 841 0.89 65.21 -39.64
C PHE A 841 1.57 66.19 -40.60
N ARG A 842 1.17 67.46 -40.56
CA ARG A 842 1.73 68.54 -41.38
C ARG A 842 2.40 69.56 -40.50
N LEU A 843 3.64 69.91 -40.83
CA LEU A 843 4.41 70.95 -40.17
C LEU A 843 4.75 72.03 -41.18
N THR A 844 4.38 73.27 -40.90
CA THR A 844 4.67 74.41 -41.78
C THR A 844 5.33 75.53 -40.98
N VAL A 845 6.45 76.05 -41.48
CA VAL A 845 7.14 77.24 -40.95
C VAL A 845 7.38 78.21 -42.11
N SER A 846 6.61 79.30 -42.18
CA SER A 846 6.59 80.24 -43.33
C SER A 846 6.32 79.52 -44.66
N ALA A 847 7.30 79.50 -45.58
CA ALA A 847 7.20 78.82 -46.89
C ALA A 847 7.80 77.39 -46.87
N LEU A 848 8.36 76.97 -45.73
CA LEU A 848 8.90 75.64 -45.53
C LEU A 848 7.78 74.75 -44.98
N GLY A 849 7.33 73.80 -45.79
CA GLY A 849 6.30 72.83 -45.45
C GLY A 849 6.89 71.44 -45.33
N GLY A 850 6.25 70.60 -44.54
CA GLY A 850 6.69 69.24 -44.29
C GLY A 850 5.62 68.44 -43.58
N GLY A 851 6.01 67.27 -43.10
CA GLY A 851 5.11 66.38 -42.41
C GLY A 851 5.73 65.05 -42.10
N GLY A 852 4.94 64.16 -41.52
CA GLY A 852 5.44 62.85 -41.18
C GLY A 852 4.47 61.99 -40.42
N TYR A 853 4.96 60.85 -39.98
CA TYR A 853 4.30 60.00 -39.01
C TYR A 853 5.35 59.18 -38.27
N LEU A 854 4.97 58.69 -37.10
CA LEU A 854 5.76 57.78 -36.31
C LEU A 854 4.83 56.70 -35.75
N ALA A 855 5.22 55.44 -35.87
CA ALA A 855 4.54 54.30 -35.29
C ALA A 855 5.54 53.41 -34.57
N LEU A 856 5.12 52.89 -33.41
CA LEU A 856 5.91 52.08 -32.52
C LEU A 856 5.04 50.91 -32.06
N ALA A 857 5.53 49.68 -32.13
CA ALA A 857 4.88 48.52 -31.54
C ALA A 857 5.87 47.76 -30.65
N MET A 858 5.40 47.38 -29.46
CA MET A 858 6.20 46.75 -28.42
C MET A 858 5.46 45.54 -27.88
N SER A 859 6.11 44.38 -27.89
CA SER A 859 5.66 43.17 -27.21
C SER A 859 6.23 43.12 -25.79
N ALA A 860 5.40 42.75 -24.83
CA ALA A 860 5.84 42.48 -23.48
C ALA A 860 6.83 41.29 -23.41
N GLY A 861 6.80 40.38 -24.40
CA GLY A 861 7.64 39.19 -24.45
C GLY A 861 8.99 39.42 -25.14
N SER A 862 8.98 39.94 -26.37
CA SER A 862 10.18 40.12 -27.21
C SER A 862 10.75 41.54 -27.22
N GLY A 863 10.00 42.54 -26.73
CA GLY A 863 10.42 43.93 -26.69
C GLY A 863 9.98 44.72 -27.92
N LEU A 864 10.89 45.48 -28.56
CA LEU A 864 10.53 46.29 -29.73
C LEU A 864 10.19 45.38 -30.92
N VAL A 865 8.92 45.38 -31.35
CA VAL A 865 8.45 44.59 -32.50
C VAL A 865 8.56 45.40 -33.79
N ARG A 866 8.22 46.69 -33.72
CA ARG A 866 8.21 47.58 -34.88
C ARG A 866 8.49 49.02 -34.49
N LEU A 867 9.36 49.69 -35.24
CA LEU A 867 9.53 51.14 -35.23
C LEU A 867 9.52 51.62 -36.67
N GLU A 868 8.50 52.38 -37.05
CA GLU A 868 8.34 52.91 -38.40
C GLU A 868 8.09 54.41 -38.36
N GLY A 869 8.75 55.16 -39.23
CA GLY A 869 8.45 56.59 -39.34
C GLY A 869 8.92 57.19 -40.65
N ALA A 870 8.30 58.30 -41.00
CA ALA A 870 8.74 59.15 -42.09
C ALA A 870 8.72 60.61 -41.65
N LEU A 871 9.75 61.36 -42.02
CA LEU A 871 9.83 62.80 -41.85
C LEU A 871 10.17 63.43 -43.19
N GLU A 872 9.30 64.31 -43.67
CA GLU A 872 9.44 65.07 -44.92
C GLU A 872 9.53 66.57 -44.60
N PHE A 873 10.42 67.27 -45.26
CA PHE A 873 10.62 68.71 -45.17
C PHE A 873 10.91 69.28 -46.55
N GLY A 874 10.46 70.49 -46.83
CA GLY A 874 10.69 71.10 -48.12
C GLY A 874 10.07 72.46 -48.27
N ALA A 875 10.08 72.95 -49.49
CA ALA A 875 9.45 74.21 -49.87
C ALA A 875 8.43 73.94 -50.97
N SER A 876 7.29 74.62 -50.90
CA SER A 876 6.34 74.62 -52.01
C SER A 876 5.83 76.03 -52.27
N MET A 877 5.76 76.40 -53.55
CA MET A 877 5.23 77.68 -54.00
C MET A 877 4.17 77.43 -55.05
N ARG A 878 3.02 78.07 -54.89
CA ARG A 878 1.89 77.99 -55.84
C ARG A 878 1.54 79.40 -56.29
N VAL A 879 1.44 79.58 -57.60
CA VAL A 879 1.10 80.86 -58.23
C VAL A 879 -0.13 80.65 -59.12
N ASN A 880 -1.13 81.50 -58.95
CA ASN A 880 -2.37 81.47 -59.73
C ASN A 880 -2.63 82.86 -60.31
N LEU A 881 -2.46 83.01 -61.62
CA LEU A 881 -2.62 84.28 -62.36
C LEU A 881 -3.95 84.33 -63.14
N GLY A 882 -4.94 83.49 -62.78
CA GLY A 882 -6.21 83.37 -63.49
C GLY A 882 -6.11 82.54 -64.77
N VAL A 883 -5.30 82.96 -65.74
CA VAL A 883 -5.09 82.26 -67.03
C VAL A 883 -4.07 81.13 -66.97
N ALA A 884 -3.12 81.19 -66.02
CA ALA A 884 -2.11 80.16 -65.79
C ALA A 884 -1.96 79.87 -64.28
N LYS A 885 -1.93 78.59 -63.94
CA LYS A 885 -1.74 78.06 -62.58
C LYS A 885 -0.50 77.20 -62.55
N GLY A 886 0.50 77.58 -61.76
CA GLY A 886 1.73 76.83 -61.59
C GLY A 886 1.95 76.47 -60.13
N SER A 887 2.50 75.30 -59.85
CA SER A 887 3.07 75.01 -58.55
C SER A 887 4.40 74.27 -58.68
N VAL A 888 5.34 74.59 -57.80
CA VAL A 888 6.61 73.88 -57.66
C VAL A 888 6.77 73.50 -56.20
N SER A 889 7.18 72.26 -55.95
CA SER A 889 7.51 71.76 -54.63
C SER A 889 8.80 70.95 -54.68
N ALA A 890 9.70 71.18 -53.73
CA ALA A 890 10.88 70.36 -53.51
C ALA A 890 10.83 69.84 -52.06
N MET A 891 10.65 68.53 -51.91
CA MET A 891 10.47 67.83 -50.63
C MET A 891 11.58 66.81 -50.44
N GLY A 892 12.42 66.98 -49.43
CA GLY A 892 13.35 65.97 -48.95
C GLY A 892 12.74 65.20 -47.78
N GLY A 893 13.03 63.92 -47.64
CA GLY A 893 12.54 63.16 -46.51
C GLY A 893 13.39 61.95 -46.16
N VAL A 894 13.17 61.43 -44.95
CA VAL A 894 13.76 60.20 -44.46
C VAL A 894 12.64 59.29 -44.01
N TYR A 895 12.66 58.05 -44.49
CA TYR A 895 11.83 56.95 -44.03
C TYR A 895 12.72 55.94 -43.32
N PHE A 896 12.28 55.46 -42.16
CA PHE A 896 12.95 54.37 -41.45
C PHE A 896 11.94 53.32 -41.01
N LEU A 897 12.39 52.07 -41.03
CA LEU A 897 11.66 50.90 -40.56
C LEU A 897 12.65 49.98 -39.85
N VAL A 898 12.31 49.61 -38.63
CA VAL A 898 12.98 48.57 -37.84
C VAL A 898 11.91 47.55 -37.45
N GLU A 899 12.08 46.32 -37.92
CA GLU A 899 11.30 45.13 -37.58
C GLU A 899 12.30 43.98 -37.32
N GLU A 900 11.90 42.92 -36.60
CA GLU A 900 12.80 41.88 -36.05
C GLU A 900 14.00 41.47 -36.94
N ASN A 901 13.78 41.25 -38.24
CA ASN A 901 14.82 40.84 -39.19
C ASN A 901 14.99 41.82 -40.37
N ARG A 902 14.51 43.05 -40.22
CA ARG A 902 14.55 44.05 -41.28
C ARG A 902 14.85 45.44 -40.76
N GLU A 903 15.98 45.97 -41.22
CA GLU A 903 16.35 47.37 -41.03
C GLU A 903 16.37 48.07 -42.38
N ARG A 904 15.52 49.09 -42.52
CA ARG A 904 15.44 49.88 -43.73
C ARG A 904 15.51 51.37 -43.41
N LEU A 905 16.41 52.06 -44.09
CA LEU A 905 16.56 53.52 -44.04
C LEU A 905 16.54 54.06 -45.46
N THR A 906 15.62 54.96 -45.78
CA THR A 906 15.48 55.56 -47.11
C THR A 906 15.53 57.08 -47.00
N GLY A 907 16.59 57.69 -47.50
CA GLY A 907 16.61 59.12 -47.77
C GLY A 907 16.05 59.37 -49.17
N TYR A 908 15.13 60.32 -49.34
CA TYR A 908 14.57 60.65 -50.64
C TYR A 908 14.44 62.16 -50.86
N LEU A 909 14.47 62.57 -52.13
CA LEU A 909 14.24 63.94 -52.59
C LEU A 909 13.25 63.89 -53.75
N ARG A 910 12.14 64.60 -53.62
CA ARG A 910 11.08 64.71 -54.61
C ARG A 910 10.89 66.15 -55.03
N ILE A 911 11.13 66.45 -56.30
CA ILE A 911 10.86 67.76 -56.89
C ILE A 911 9.70 67.59 -57.88
N ARG A 912 8.62 68.34 -57.69
CA ARG A 912 7.46 68.34 -58.57
C ARG A 912 7.18 69.76 -59.04
N GLY A 913 6.99 69.92 -60.33
CA GLY A 913 6.52 71.15 -60.95
C GLY A 913 5.30 70.84 -61.80
N GLU A 914 4.22 71.58 -61.65
CA GLU A 914 3.06 71.50 -62.53
C GLU A 914 2.65 72.89 -63.02
N LEU A 915 2.21 72.95 -64.26
CA LEU A 915 1.74 74.16 -64.92
C LEU A 915 0.48 73.83 -65.70
N ASN A 916 -0.60 74.55 -65.46
CA ASN A 916 -1.87 74.41 -66.16
C ASN A 916 -2.30 75.78 -66.71
N VAL A 917 -2.50 75.86 -68.02
CA VAL A 917 -2.94 77.07 -68.72
C VAL A 917 -4.33 76.83 -69.30
N LEU A 918 -5.32 77.58 -68.81
CA LEU A 918 -6.73 77.56 -69.24
C LEU A 918 -7.41 76.17 -69.26
N GLY A 919 -6.83 75.14 -68.64
CA GLY A 919 -7.32 73.75 -68.75
C GLY A 919 -7.04 73.09 -70.11
N LEU A 920 -6.45 73.83 -71.06
CA LEU A 920 -6.14 73.38 -72.42
C LEU A 920 -4.76 72.72 -72.51
N ILE A 921 -3.79 73.21 -71.71
CA ILE A 921 -2.41 72.72 -71.70
C ILE A 921 -2.01 72.43 -70.25
N SER A 922 -1.46 71.24 -69.99
CA SER A 922 -0.91 70.88 -68.67
C SER A 922 0.48 70.26 -68.78
N ALA A 923 1.46 70.99 -68.26
CA ALA A 923 2.82 70.61 -67.85
C ALA A 923 2.88 69.87 -66.51
N ALA A 924 3.49 68.68 -66.38
CA ALA A 924 3.94 68.20 -65.08
C ALA A 924 5.31 67.52 -65.20
N ILE A 925 6.23 67.89 -64.32
CA ILE A 925 7.52 67.23 -64.12
C ILE A 925 7.61 66.74 -62.69
N GLU A 926 8.07 65.51 -62.51
CA GLU A 926 8.37 64.93 -61.21
C GLU A 926 9.74 64.26 -61.27
N LEU A 927 10.63 64.68 -60.39
CA LEU A 927 11.95 64.12 -60.17
C LEU A 927 11.94 63.47 -58.78
N PHE A 928 12.22 62.19 -58.70
CA PHE A 928 12.28 61.43 -57.46
C PHE A 928 13.63 60.73 -57.35
N LEU A 929 14.42 61.10 -56.34
CA LEU A 929 15.67 60.45 -55.98
C LEU A 929 15.48 59.75 -54.64
N ALA A 930 15.89 58.50 -54.53
CA ALA A 930 15.86 57.75 -53.28
C ALA A 930 17.14 56.95 -53.11
N LEU A 931 17.68 56.96 -51.90
CA LEU A 931 18.80 56.14 -51.46
C LEU A 931 18.30 55.27 -50.31
N THR A 932 18.12 53.98 -50.58
CA THR A 932 17.57 52.98 -49.65
C THR A 932 18.67 52.06 -49.17
N TYR A 933 18.96 52.06 -47.87
CA TYR A 933 19.67 50.99 -47.20
C TYR A 933 18.65 49.96 -46.70
N ASP A 934 18.74 48.70 -47.11
CA ASP A 934 17.84 47.60 -46.70
C ASP A 934 18.69 46.35 -46.44
N ASN A 935 18.77 45.90 -45.19
CA ASN A 935 19.49 44.70 -44.76
C ASN A 935 20.93 44.57 -45.33
N GLY A 936 21.73 45.63 -45.19
CA GLY A 936 23.13 45.62 -45.63
C GLY A 936 23.35 45.97 -47.10
N VAL A 937 22.30 46.18 -47.89
CA VAL A 937 22.41 46.57 -49.31
C VAL A 937 21.95 48.01 -49.49
N LEU A 938 22.77 48.82 -50.16
CA LEU A 938 22.44 50.21 -50.48
C LEU A 938 21.98 50.32 -51.94
N ARG A 939 20.76 50.79 -52.19
CA ARG A 939 20.18 50.99 -53.52
C ARG A 939 19.86 52.46 -53.77
N GLY A 940 20.45 53.04 -54.80
CA GLY A 940 20.10 54.37 -55.30
C GLY A 940 19.15 54.25 -56.50
N ARG A 941 18.02 54.94 -56.45
CA ARG A 941 17.05 55.03 -57.55
C ARG A 941 16.77 56.49 -57.86
N ALA A 942 16.83 56.87 -59.14
CA ALA A 942 16.41 58.17 -59.63
C ALA A 942 15.38 57.96 -60.74
N GLU A 943 14.24 58.63 -60.63
CA GLU A 943 13.16 58.58 -61.62
C GLU A 943 12.74 60.01 -61.98
N MET A 944 12.70 60.31 -63.27
CA MET A 944 12.15 61.54 -63.80
C MET A 944 10.96 61.20 -64.68
N SER A 945 9.80 61.78 -64.36
CA SER A 945 8.61 61.68 -65.18
C SER A 945 8.18 63.05 -65.68
N VAL A 946 7.94 63.16 -66.99
CA VAL A 946 7.40 64.36 -67.62
C VAL A 946 6.10 63.99 -68.29
N LYS A 947 5.01 64.65 -67.88
CA LYS A 947 3.68 64.49 -68.45
C LYS A 947 3.27 65.78 -69.12
N VAL A 948 2.91 65.70 -70.40
CA VAL A 948 2.33 66.81 -71.15
C VAL A 948 0.93 66.40 -71.58
N LYS A 949 -0.06 67.25 -71.30
CA LYS A 949 -1.44 67.11 -71.74
C LYS A 949 -1.85 68.31 -72.59
N LEU A 950 -2.43 68.04 -73.75
CA LEU A 950 -3.03 69.00 -74.67
C LEU A 950 -4.48 68.56 -74.92
N LEU A 951 -5.45 69.39 -74.51
CA LEU A 951 -6.89 69.11 -74.58
C LEU A 951 -7.27 67.76 -73.94
N PHE A 952 -7.59 66.75 -74.76
CA PHE A 952 -8.02 65.41 -74.34
C PHE A 952 -6.91 64.35 -74.42
N VAL A 953 -5.71 64.70 -74.94
CA VAL A 953 -4.60 63.76 -75.15
C VAL A 953 -3.48 64.05 -74.15
N SER A 954 -2.98 63.02 -73.48
CA SER A 954 -1.82 63.13 -72.58
C SER A 954 -0.78 62.07 -72.88
N LYS A 955 0.51 62.45 -72.84
CA LYS A 955 1.64 61.52 -72.95
C LYS A 955 2.56 61.71 -71.75
N THR A 956 3.03 60.60 -71.19
CA THR A 956 3.99 60.58 -70.07
C THR A 956 5.25 59.86 -70.51
N VAL A 957 6.39 60.52 -70.34
CA VAL A 957 7.72 59.92 -70.54
C VAL A 957 8.33 59.71 -69.17
N ARG A 958 8.82 58.50 -68.90
CA ARG A 958 9.53 58.16 -67.65
C ARG A 958 10.92 57.69 -67.99
N VAL A 959 11.91 58.24 -67.31
CA VAL A 959 13.30 57.80 -67.36
C VAL A 959 13.70 57.43 -65.94
N SER A 960 14.14 56.19 -65.74
CA SER A 960 14.57 55.69 -64.45
C SER A 960 15.98 55.13 -64.53
N MET A 961 16.78 55.39 -63.51
CA MET A 961 18.08 54.78 -63.29
C MET A 961 18.08 54.16 -61.90
N GLU A 962 18.59 52.95 -61.78
CA GLU A 962 18.81 52.29 -60.49
C GLU A 962 20.24 51.77 -60.42
N ARG A 963 20.88 51.93 -59.26
CA ARG A 963 22.20 51.40 -58.97
C ARG A 963 22.19 50.74 -57.61
N THR A 964 22.63 49.50 -57.54
CA THR A 964 22.80 48.75 -56.29
C THR A 964 24.26 48.71 -55.91
N PHE A 965 24.55 48.97 -54.64
CA PHE A 965 25.85 48.80 -53.99
C PHE A 965 25.68 47.66 -52.98
N ALA A 966 26.33 46.53 -53.22
CA ALA A 966 26.34 45.41 -52.27
C ALA A 966 27.17 45.80 -51.03
N GLY A 967 26.68 45.47 -49.83
CA GLY A 967 27.45 45.64 -48.60
C GLY A 967 28.45 44.50 -48.37
N SER A 968 29.34 44.69 -47.39
CA SER A 968 30.54 43.88 -47.07
C SER A 968 30.33 42.38 -46.79
N ASN A 969 29.11 41.86 -46.81
CA ASN A 969 28.83 40.45 -46.51
C ASN A 969 28.80 39.55 -47.76
N GLY A 970 28.97 40.11 -48.96
CA GLY A 970 28.89 39.36 -50.24
C GLY A 970 30.17 39.33 -51.09
N ASP A 971 31.21 40.10 -50.74
CA ASP A 971 32.47 40.12 -51.48
C ASP A 971 33.47 39.09 -50.88
N PRO A 972 34.11 38.23 -51.70
CA PRO A 972 35.16 37.36 -51.21
C PRO A 972 36.29 38.22 -50.63
N THR A 973 36.75 37.85 -49.44
CA THR A 973 37.92 38.50 -48.83
C THR A 973 39.15 38.37 -49.73
N PHE A 974 40.11 39.29 -49.65
CA PHE A 974 41.37 39.16 -50.38
C PHE A 974 42.03 37.78 -50.17
N ALA A 975 41.91 37.20 -48.97
CA ALA A 975 42.36 35.84 -48.71
C ALA A 975 41.61 34.79 -49.56
N GLN A 976 40.29 34.88 -49.69
CA GLN A 976 39.47 33.98 -50.54
C GLN A 976 39.73 34.18 -52.04
N LEU A 977 40.07 35.39 -52.46
CA LEU A 977 40.47 35.71 -53.84
C LEU A 977 41.88 35.18 -54.20
N MET A 978 42.72 35.00 -53.18
CA MET A 978 44.13 34.61 -53.31
C MET A 978 44.42 33.16 -52.87
N ASP A 979 43.38 32.41 -52.47
CA ASP A 979 43.49 31.03 -51.99
C ASP A 979 43.76 30.06 -53.17
N PRO A 980 44.65 29.05 -53.05
CA PRO A 980 44.89 28.05 -54.09
C PRO A 980 43.71 27.06 -54.21
N GLY A 981 42.57 27.53 -54.69
CA GLY A 981 41.38 26.71 -54.90
C GLY A 981 41.40 25.95 -56.23
N GLY A 982 42.30 24.97 -56.39
CA GLY A 982 42.27 24.01 -57.52
C GLY A 982 43.64 23.69 -58.13
N ASP A 983 43.68 22.74 -59.08
CA ASP A 983 44.89 22.25 -59.79
C ASP A 983 45.52 23.27 -60.77
N GLY A 984 45.19 24.55 -60.63
CA GLY A 984 45.74 25.66 -61.42
C GLY A 984 46.88 26.39 -60.70
N PRO A 985 47.72 27.15 -61.44
CA PRO A 985 48.77 27.97 -60.83
C PRO A 985 48.17 29.01 -59.88
N ARG A 986 48.84 29.26 -58.74
CA ARG A 986 48.34 30.21 -57.73
C ARG A 986 48.12 31.58 -58.38
N PRO A 987 46.98 32.25 -58.14
CA PRO A 987 46.71 33.58 -58.70
C PRO A 987 47.82 34.59 -58.39
N TRP A 988 48.49 34.46 -57.24
CA TRP A 988 49.66 35.26 -56.86
C TRP A 988 50.86 35.05 -57.79
N ASP A 989 51.14 33.80 -58.17
CA ASP A 989 52.25 33.47 -59.07
C ASP A 989 51.99 34.05 -60.47
N THR A 990 50.73 34.05 -60.92
CA THR A 990 50.30 34.66 -62.19
C THR A 990 50.40 36.19 -62.15
N TYR A 991 50.02 36.82 -61.04
CA TYR A 991 50.16 38.27 -60.84
C TYR A 991 51.63 38.69 -60.86
N CYS A 992 52.52 37.98 -60.15
CA CYS A 992 53.95 38.29 -60.12
C CYS A 992 54.63 38.10 -61.49
N LEU A 993 54.23 37.08 -62.28
CA LEU A 993 54.74 36.85 -63.63
C LEU A 993 54.32 37.91 -64.65
N ALA A 994 53.24 38.66 -64.42
CA ALA A 994 52.83 39.75 -65.32
C ALA A 994 53.72 41.02 -65.19
N PHE A 995 54.57 41.08 -64.16
CA PHE A 995 55.49 42.19 -63.89
C PHE A 995 56.99 41.79 -63.98
N ALA A 996 57.29 40.54 -64.34
CA ALA A 996 58.64 40.04 -64.62
C ALA A 996 58.81 39.85 -66.14
#